data_AF-A0A7W0CSL4-F1
#
_entry.id   AF-A0A7W0CSL4-F1
#
_cell.length_a   1.000
_cell.length_b   1.000
_cell.length_c   1.000
_cell.angle_alpha   90.00
_cell.angle_beta   90.00
_cell.angle_gamma   90.00
#
_symmetry.space_group_name_H-M   'P 1'
#
loop_
_entity.id
_entity.type
_entity.pdbx_description
1 polymer ?
#
loop_
_entity_poly.entity_id
_entity_poly.type
_entity_poly.pdbx_seq_one_letter_code
_entity_poly.pdbx_strand_id
1 'polypeptide(L)'
;MRWDNLRPDGAADTPAVPLFGAVTRTFDTPAFRGMTFYEIRARSIINRVPAASHVPFDYTINPYRGCGHACTYCLQGDTPILMADGRTAPIAELKVGDRIYGTRQQGAHRRYVITEVLAHWSTQKLAHRVTLADGTRLVAGADHRFLTDHGWSYVTDSPRHRRPFLTSGQHLMGSGRFAERPKIDDDYRRGYLHATTRLAPTDAEALQRAAAFLRHADAPHDLGSPTSSWRKGFLAGAFDAGGDLGPAGGDLGSAHCGLGRASDGGLGRAPDADLTIDDLTITASDPALLDQIAECLDTFGFAHVSERPGVLRLRGGLPERLRFLHTVDPAVTRGRSLEGAAVKTSADLQVVAVEPLGLVLPLYDITTGTGDFIADGVVSHNCFARNTHTYLDLDAGLDFDSKVVVKVNAPDLARRELASPRWRGQGRSIAMGTNVDCYQRAEGRYTLMPGIIQALTDTATPFSILTKGTLILRDLDLLTAAAAVTDVSTAVSVGFVDADMWRAVEPGTPHPLRRLEACRTLNAAGIPCGVLMAPVLPYLTDSPAQLEETVRAIAQAGATHVSPIVLHLRPGAREWFLGWLGHAHPRLVPRYLELYGRGAYAPKAYQERIAAQVREAAARHGIGRHRRSGSHRITPPAVAVAAAGPEQLTLL
;
A
#
# COMPACT_ATOMS: atom_id res chain seq x y z
N MET A 1 -25.02 14.45 -6.04
CA MET A 1 -25.29 13.29 -6.93
C MET A 1 -26.23 12.35 -6.20
N ARG A 2 -27.28 11.86 -6.87
CA ARG A 2 -28.38 11.11 -6.27
C ARG A 2 -27.94 9.69 -5.86
N TRP A 3 -28.54 9.19 -4.79
CA TRP A 3 -28.30 7.86 -4.20
C TRP A 3 -28.82 6.67 -5.06
N ASP A 4 -29.37 6.95 -6.24
CA ASP A 4 -30.12 5.96 -7.05
C ASP A 4 -29.24 5.06 -7.94
N ASN A 5 -27.93 5.26 -8.01
CA ASN A 5 -27.03 4.47 -8.89
C ASN A 5 -26.43 3.21 -8.22
N LEU A 6 -27.09 2.63 -7.21
CA LEU A 6 -26.60 1.43 -6.51
C LEU A 6 -27.47 0.19 -6.76
N ARG A 7 -27.93 -0.03 -7.99
CA ARG A 7 -28.50 -1.33 -8.40
C ARG A 7 -27.74 -1.89 -9.60
N PRO A 8 -27.31 -3.17 -9.54
CA PRO A 8 -26.60 -3.80 -10.63
C PRO A 8 -27.61 -4.34 -11.65
N ASP A 9 -27.46 -3.95 -12.92
CA ASP A 9 -27.95 -4.73 -14.06
C ASP A 9 -27.00 -4.53 -15.25
N GLY A 10 -26.39 -5.62 -15.72
CA GLY A 10 -25.87 -5.77 -17.08
C GLY A 10 -24.46 -5.23 -17.36
N ALA A 11 -23.59 -6.12 -17.84
CA ALA A 11 -22.19 -5.88 -18.20
C ALA A 11 -21.97 -5.00 -19.45
N ALA A 12 -20.89 -4.20 -19.44
CA ALA A 12 -19.85 -4.07 -20.49
C ALA A 12 -19.03 -2.77 -20.31
N ASP A 13 -17.72 -2.85 -20.61
CA ASP A 13 -16.68 -1.81 -20.60
C ASP A 13 -17.12 -0.39 -21.03
N THR A 14 -17.00 0.62 -20.15
CA THR A 14 -16.48 2.00 -20.41
C THR A 14 -16.44 2.87 -19.12
N PRO A 15 -15.54 3.90 -19.03
CA PRO A 15 -14.92 4.35 -17.76
C PRO A 15 -15.57 5.54 -17.04
N ALA A 16 -15.20 5.67 -15.75
CA ALA A 16 -15.00 6.87 -14.92
C ALA A 16 -15.90 8.11 -15.15
N VAL A 17 -16.47 8.65 -14.06
CA VAL A 17 -17.11 9.97 -14.06
C VAL A 17 -16.15 10.98 -14.72
N PRO A 18 -16.50 11.58 -15.88
CA PRO A 18 -15.58 12.46 -16.55
C PRO A 18 -15.44 13.75 -15.72
N LEU A 19 -14.23 14.01 -15.23
CA LEU A 19 -13.85 15.21 -14.49
C LEU A 19 -13.73 16.43 -15.44
N PHE A 20 -14.77 16.72 -16.22
CA PHE A 20 -14.78 17.85 -17.14
C PHE A 20 -14.58 19.17 -16.37
N GLY A 21 -13.48 19.87 -16.63
CA GLY A 21 -13.15 21.16 -16.03
C GLY A 21 -12.52 21.10 -14.62
N ALA A 22 -12.03 19.94 -14.18
CA ALA A 22 -11.26 19.83 -12.93
C ALA A 22 -9.85 20.42 -13.09
N VAL A 23 -9.40 21.17 -12.09
CA VAL A 23 -8.01 21.65 -11.99
C VAL A 23 -7.23 20.70 -11.10
N THR A 24 -6.24 20.03 -11.66
CA THR A 24 -5.32 19.18 -10.88
C THR A 24 -4.28 20.05 -10.19
N ARG A 25 -4.12 19.91 -8.87
CA ARG A 25 -3.09 20.58 -8.09
C ARG A 25 -2.28 19.59 -7.26
N THR A 26 -0.97 19.80 -7.22
CA THR A 26 -0.04 19.13 -6.30
C THR A 26 0.56 20.18 -5.38
N PHE A 27 0.77 19.83 -4.11
CA PHE A 27 1.38 20.74 -3.13
C PHE A 27 2.68 20.12 -2.58
N ASP A 28 3.77 20.89 -2.60
CA ASP A 28 5.10 20.41 -2.19
C ASP A 28 5.36 20.49 -0.66
N THR A 29 4.37 20.92 0.11
CA THR A 29 4.46 21.01 1.58
C THR A 29 4.52 19.61 2.23
N PRO A 30 5.29 19.43 3.32
CA PRO A 30 5.44 18.12 3.98
C PRO A 30 4.13 17.42 4.37
N ALA A 31 3.06 18.16 4.64
CA ALA A 31 1.75 17.63 5.03
C ALA A 31 0.95 16.97 3.88
N PHE A 32 1.27 17.29 2.63
CA PHE A 32 0.51 16.91 1.42
C PHE A 32 1.38 16.31 0.31
N ARG A 33 2.65 16.05 0.59
CA ARG A 33 3.61 15.52 -0.37
C ARG A 33 3.14 14.13 -0.86
N GLY A 34 3.03 13.98 -2.19
CA GLY A 34 2.49 12.77 -2.82
C GLY A 34 0.96 12.71 -2.88
N MET A 35 0.25 13.78 -2.48
CA MET A 35 -1.18 13.94 -2.70
C MET A 35 -1.45 14.83 -3.92
N THR A 36 -2.42 14.42 -4.72
CA THR A 36 -3.02 15.12 -5.84
C THR A 36 -4.39 15.61 -5.42
N PHE A 37 -4.69 16.87 -5.64
CA PHE A 37 -6.00 17.45 -5.38
C PHE A 37 -6.68 17.73 -6.70
N TYR A 38 -7.88 17.18 -6.87
CA TYR A 38 -8.74 17.52 -8.00
C TYR A 38 -9.72 18.60 -7.57
N GLU A 39 -9.38 19.85 -7.86
CA GLU A 39 -10.27 20.97 -7.60
C GLU A 39 -11.39 20.96 -8.64
N ILE A 40 -12.62 20.73 -8.17
CA ILE A 40 -13.80 20.75 -9.01
C ILE A 40 -14.73 21.88 -8.59
N ARG A 41 -15.46 22.43 -9.56
CA ARG A 41 -16.62 23.28 -9.29
C ARG A 41 -17.86 22.40 -9.33
N ALA A 42 -18.43 22.10 -8.17
CA ALA A 42 -19.65 21.32 -8.07
C ALA A 42 -20.85 22.12 -8.61
N ARG A 43 -21.90 21.41 -9.05
CA ARG A 43 -23.20 22.02 -9.38
C ARG A 43 -24.13 22.13 -8.18
N SER A 44 -23.97 21.25 -7.20
CA SER A 44 -24.68 21.31 -5.92
C SER A 44 -23.83 20.70 -4.79
N ILE A 45 -24.01 21.20 -3.57
CA ILE A 45 -23.31 20.75 -2.36
C ILE A 45 -24.22 20.05 -1.34
N ILE A 46 -25.51 20.40 -1.28
CA ILE A 46 -26.47 19.82 -0.32
C ILE A 46 -27.12 18.58 -0.92
N ASN A 47 -26.96 17.43 -0.26
CA ASN A 47 -27.48 16.15 -0.76
C ASN A 47 -28.56 15.63 0.19
N ARG A 48 -29.75 15.34 -0.35
CA ARG A 48 -30.81 14.67 0.41
C ARG A 48 -30.44 13.22 0.68
N VAL A 49 -30.68 12.77 1.89
CA VAL A 49 -30.51 11.38 2.31
C VAL A 49 -31.81 10.61 2.04
N PRO A 50 -31.75 9.41 1.42
CA PRO A 50 -32.92 8.57 1.23
C PRO A 50 -33.53 8.15 2.57
N ALA A 51 -34.86 8.07 2.63
CA ALA A 51 -35.57 7.62 3.84
C ALA A 51 -35.17 6.19 4.27
N ALA A 52 -34.73 5.36 3.33
CA ALA A 52 -34.27 4.00 3.58
C ALA A 52 -32.89 3.89 4.26
N SER A 53 -32.16 5.00 4.43
CA SER A 53 -30.81 4.97 5.02
C SER A 53 -30.80 4.83 6.55
N HIS A 54 -31.95 4.93 7.23
CA HIS A 54 -32.10 4.76 8.68
C HIS A 54 -31.11 5.59 9.53
N VAL A 55 -30.70 6.76 9.04
CA VAL A 55 -29.84 7.72 9.76
C VAL A 55 -30.69 8.89 10.30
N PRO A 56 -30.28 9.55 11.39
CA PRO A 56 -31.11 10.55 12.08
C PRO A 56 -31.10 11.94 11.43
N PHE A 57 -30.70 12.07 10.16
CA PHE A 57 -30.58 13.35 9.45
C PHE A 57 -31.09 13.26 8.00
N ASP A 58 -31.62 14.37 7.50
CA ASP A 58 -32.28 14.43 6.19
C ASP A 58 -31.34 14.84 5.04
N TYR A 59 -30.26 15.55 5.36
CA TYR A 59 -29.37 16.15 4.36
C TYR A 59 -27.89 16.02 4.77
N THR A 60 -27.01 16.11 3.78
CA THR A 60 -25.56 16.09 3.99
C THR A 60 -24.82 17.11 3.14
N ILE A 61 -23.72 17.63 3.68
CA ILE A 61 -22.72 18.41 2.95
C ILE A 61 -21.39 17.65 2.99
N ASN A 62 -20.80 17.44 1.82
CA ASN A 62 -19.52 16.74 1.68
C ASN A 62 -18.58 17.58 0.78
N PRO A 63 -17.69 18.41 1.35
CA PRO A 63 -16.78 19.26 0.58
C PRO A 63 -15.64 18.49 -0.09
N TYR A 64 -15.31 17.30 0.44
CA TYR A 64 -14.22 16.46 -0.04
C TYR A 64 -14.69 15.07 -0.51
N ARG A 65 -13.90 14.43 -1.38
CA ARG A 65 -13.98 13.00 -1.71
C ARG A 65 -12.56 12.43 -1.72
N GLY A 66 -12.34 11.24 -1.15
CA GLY A 66 -10.99 10.71 -0.90
C GLY A 66 -10.44 11.12 0.48
N CYS A 67 -9.37 10.47 0.88
CA CYS A 67 -8.65 10.49 2.15
C CYS A 67 -7.14 10.68 1.87
N GLY A 68 -6.30 10.84 2.90
CA GLY A 68 -4.86 11.10 2.74
C GLY A 68 -3.96 10.18 3.56
N HIS A 69 -4.46 9.06 4.08
CA HIS A 69 -3.82 8.35 5.20
C HIS A 69 -2.89 7.21 4.72
N ALA A 70 -1.65 7.60 4.41
CA ALA A 70 -0.38 6.85 4.44
C ALA A 70 -0.08 5.80 3.35
N CYS A 71 0.91 6.11 2.48
CA CYS A 71 1.70 5.11 1.75
C CYS A 71 2.96 4.75 2.55
N THR A 72 3.21 3.45 2.76
CA THR A 72 4.39 2.92 3.48
C THR A 72 5.21 1.98 2.60
N TYR A 73 6.53 1.87 2.86
CA TYR A 73 7.46 0.88 2.27
C TYR A 73 8.04 1.14 0.86
N CYS A 74 8.62 2.31 0.58
CA CYS A 74 9.11 2.63 -0.78
C CYS A 74 10.65 2.58 -0.94
N LEU A 75 11.12 2.22 -2.14
CA LEU A 75 12.52 2.11 -2.59
C LEU A 75 12.82 3.04 -3.78
N GLN A 76 14.08 3.35 -4.09
CA GLN A 76 14.42 4.17 -5.26
C GLN A 76 14.13 3.43 -6.57
N GLY A 77 13.73 4.16 -7.61
CA GLY A 77 13.24 3.58 -8.87
C GLY A 77 14.21 2.68 -9.62
N ASP A 78 15.51 2.92 -9.49
CA ASP A 78 16.58 2.11 -10.08
C ASP A 78 16.91 0.84 -9.28
N THR A 79 16.25 0.60 -8.14
CA THR A 79 16.50 -0.59 -7.31
C THR A 79 16.18 -1.86 -8.10
N PRO A 80 17.14 -2.76 -8.34
CA PRO A 80 16.93 -3.95 -9.15
C PRO A 80 16.11 -4.99 -8.38
N ILE A 81 15.01 -5.45 -8.98
CA ILE A 81 14.13 -6.49 -8.45
C ILE A 81 14.40 -7.81 -9.17
N LEU A 82 14.48 -8.91 -8.40
CA LEU A 82 14.73 -10.23 -8.97
C LEU A 82 13.49 -10.81 -9.65
N MET A 83 13.57 -10.94 -10.97
CA MET A 83 12.52 -11.47 -11.85
C MET A 83 12.47 -13.00 -11.77
N ALA A 84 11.31 -13.60 -12.08
CA ALA A 84 11.11 -15.06 -12.02
C ALA A 84 12.04 -15.86 -12.95
N ASP A 85 12.52 -15.23 -14.03
CA ASP A 85 13.49 -15.79 -14.98
C ASP A 85 14.96 -15.69 -14.49
N GLY A 86 15.17 -15.18 -13.28
CA GLY A 86 16.49 -14.99 -12.67
C GLY A 86 17.21 -13.71 -13.09
N ARG A 87 16.62 -12.88 -13.96
CA ARG A 87 17.14 -11.56 -14.33
C ARG A 87 16.74 -10.50 -13.30
N THR A 88 17.14 -9.26 -13.54
CA THR A 88 16.74 -8.10 -12.76
C THR A 88 16.06 -7.05 -13.63
N ALA A 89 15.10 -6.34 -13.04
CA ALA A 89 14.49 -5.15 -13.61
C ALA A 89 14.38 -4.05 -12.54
N PRO A 90 14.58 -2.77 -12.89
CA PRO A 90 14.35 -1.67 -11.96
C PRO A 90 12.91 -1.67 -11.44
N ILE A 91 12.72 -1.42 -10.14
CA ILE A 91 11.37 -1.40 -9.54
C ILE A 91 10.44 -0.40 -10.26
N ALA A 92 10.95 0.73 -10.73
CA ALA A 92 10.18 1.73 -11.46
C ALA A 92 9.68 1.28 -12.84
N GLU A 93 10.24 0.21 -13.40
CA GLU A 93 9.90 -0.31 -14.72
C GLU A 93 8.96 -1.53 -14.65
N LEU A 94 8.71 -2.05 -13.45
CA LEU A 94 7.82 -3.19 -13.25
C LEU A 94 6.37 -2.84 -13.60
N LYS A 95 5.65 -3.85 -14.07
CA LYS A 95 4.24 -3.79 -14.45
C LYS A 95 3.43 -4.80 -13.65
N VAL A 96 2.17 -4.48 -13.43
CA VAL A 96 1.22 -5.44 -12.86
C VAL A 96 1.15 -6.68 -13.77
N GLY A 97 1.22 -7.86 -13.16
CA GLY A 97 1.32 -9.15 -13.85
C GLY A 97 2.76 -9.65 -14.06
N ASP A 98 3.78 -8.81 -13.86
CA ASP A 98 5.17 -9.27 -13.94
C ASP A 98 5.44 -10.34 -12.86
N ARG A 99 6.14 -11.40 -13.24
CA ARG A 99 6.50 -12.49 -12.33
C ARG A 99 7.87 -12.23 -11.72
N ILE A 100 7.94 -12.19 -10.40
CA ILE A 100 9.15 -11.89 -9.62
C ILE A 100 9.35 -12.90 -8.49
N TYR A 101 10.50 -12.87 -7.82
CA TYR A 101 10.72 -13.65 -6.62
C TYR A 101 10.32 -12.87 -5.36
N GLY A 102 9.50 -13.52 -4.55
CA GLY A 102 9.38 -13.25 -3.13
C GLY A 102 9.81 -14.47 -2.33
N THR A 103 9.36 -14.56 -1.09
CA THR A 103 9.78 -15.62 -0.19
C THR A 103 8.63 -16.13 0.68
N ARG A 104 8.76 -17.37 1.17
CA ARG A 104 7.78 -18.00 2.06
C ARG A 104 8.51 -18.81 3.13
N GLN A 105 8.05 -18.71 4.38
CA GLN A 105 8.53 -19.59 5.45
C GLN A 105 8.01 -21.01 5.21
N GLN A 106 8.91 -22.00 5.17
CA GLN A 106 8.59 -23.42 5.05
C GLN A 106 9.48 -24.20 6.02
N GLY A 107 8.88 -24.72 7.10
CA GLY A 107 9.65 -25.33 8.19
C GLY A 107 10.62 -24.33 8.84
N ALA A 108 11.86 -24.76 9.06
CA ALA A 108 12.91 -23.93 9.64
C ALA A 108 13.46 -22.86 8.70
N HIS A 109 13.23 -22.97 7.39
CA HIS A 109 13.88 -22.12 6.39
C HIS A 109 12.88 -21.27 5.60
N ARG A 110 13.32 -20.09 5.20
CA ARG A 110 12.62 -19.27 4.21
C ARG A 110 13.06 -19.72 2.81
N ARG A 111 12.13 -19.85 1.88
CA ARG A 111 12.39 -20.32 0.51
C ARG A 111 11.92 -19.31 -0.52
N TYR A 112 12.63 -19.23 -1.65
CA TYR A 112 12.22 -18.42 -2.79
C TYR A 112 10.95 -18.99 -3.42
N VAL A 113 9.99 -18.13 -3.74
CA VAL A 113 8.72 -18.50 -4.37
C VAL A 113 8.42 -17.48 -5.45
N ILE A 114 7.99 -17.95 -6.62
CA ILE A 114 7.55 -17.06 -7.69
C ILE A 114 6.21 -16.44 -7.29
N THR A 115 6.10 -15.14 -7.47
CA THR A 115 4.90 -14.36 -7.19
C THR A 115 4.67 -13.34 -8.29
N GLU A 116 3.47 -12.78 -8.37
CA GLU A 116 3.12 -11.76 -9.35
C GLU A 116 3.14 -10.38 -8.70
N VAL A 117 3.53 -9.37 -9.48
CA VAL A 117 3.32 -7.97 -9.14
C VAL A 117 1.83 -7.67 -9.27
N LEU A 118 1.21 -7.39 -8.14
CA LEU A 118 -0.22 -7.16 -7.98
C LEU A 118 -0.58 -5.68 -8.11
N ALA A 119 0.35 -4.80 -7.74
CA ALA A 119 0.23 -3.35 -7.87
C ALA A 119 1.62 -2.73 -7.94
N HIS A 120 1.74 -1.55 -8.56
CA HIS A 120 2.98 -0.78 -8.66
C HIS A 120 2.66 0.72 -8.60
N TRP A 121 3.42 1.49 -7.81
CA TRP A 121 3.21 2.94 -7.67
C TRP A 121 4.46 3.65 -7.18
N SER A 122 4.43 4.99 -7.22
CA SER A 122 5.46 5.86 -6.66
C SER A 122 4.93 6.91 -5.68
N THR A 123 5.83 7.47 -4.88
CA THR A 123 5.58 8.53 -3.90
C THR A 123 6.84 9.35 -3.68
N GLN A 124 6.71 10.60 -3.23
CA GLN A 124 7.85 11.49 -2.96
C GLN A 124 8.18 11.47 -1.46
N LYS A 125 9.34 10.97 -1.07
CA LYS A 125 9.73 10.79 0.34
C LYS A 125 11.16 11.22 0.61
N LEU A 126 11.42 11.64 1.85
CA LEU A 126 12.79 11.78 2.34
C LEU A 126 13.45 10.40 2.29
N ALA A 127 14.55 10.33 1.55
CA ALA A 127 15.25 9.10 1.28
C ALA A 127 16.41 8.89 2.26
N HIS A 128 16.61 7.64 2.65
CA HIS A 128 17.75 7.19 3.44
C HIS A 128 18.51 6.17 2.61
N ARG A 129 19.84 6.23 2.68
CA ARG A 129 20.72 5.22 2.12
C ARG A 129 21.07 4.21 3.20
N VAL A 130 20.82 2.94 2.93
CA VAL A 130 21.30 1.80 3.70
C VAL A 130 22.49 1.22 2.95
N THR A 131 23.65 1.19 3.60
CA THR A 131 24.88 0.64 3.04
C THR A 131 25.24 -0.65 3.77
N LEU A 132 25.45 -1.73 3.02
CA LEU A 132 25.86 -3.03 3.55
C LEU A 132 27.36 -3.29 3.31
N ALA A 133 27.93 -4.23 4.06
CA ALA A 133 29.36 -4.57 4.00
C ALA A 133 29.78 -5.17 2.65
N ASP A 134 28.90 -5.92 1.98
CA ASP A 134 29.11 -6.41 0.60
C ASP A 134 29.09 -5.32 -0.49
N GLY A 135 28.87 -4.06 -0.09
CA GLY A 135 28.81 -2.91 -0.98
C GLY A 135 27.42 -2.63 -1.58
N THR A 136 26.39 -3.37 -1.19
CA THR A 136 24.99 -3.07 -1.53
C THR A 136 24.60 -1.70 -0.99
N ARG A 137 23.90 -0.90 -1.82
CA ARG A 137 23.42 0.43 -1.46
C ARG A 137 21.95 0.56 -1.83
N LEU A 138 21.08 0.50 -0.83
CA LEU A 138 19.64 0.62 -1.00
C LEU A 138 19.20 2.01 -0.59
N VAL A 139 18.41 2.66 -1.43
CA VAL A 139 17.80 3.95 -1.10
C VAL A 139 16.32 3.74 -0.86
N ALA A 140 15.85 4.10 0.33
CA ALA A 140 14.54 3.72 0.82
C ALA A 140 13.90 4.81 1.68
N GLY A 141 12.59 4.72 1.87
CA GLY A 141 11.87 5.53 2.84
C GLY A 141 12.23 5.15 4.27
N ALA A 142 12.19 6.11 5.20
CA ALA A 142 12.41 5.92 6.64
C ALA A 142 11.56 4.79 7.26
N ASP A 143 10.40 4.52 6.65
CA ASP A 143 9.38 3.56 7.04
C ASP A 143 9.45 2.24 6.25
N HIS A 144 10.38 2.10 5.31
CA HIS A 144 10.64 0.84 4.62
C HIS A 144 11.20 -0.22 5.58
N ARG A 145 10.95 -1.51 5.31
CA ARG A 145 11.40 -2.62 6.16
C ARG A 145 12.20 -3.65 5.38
N PHE A 146 13.31 -4.07 5.95
CA PHE A 146 14.09 -5.19 5.46
C PHE A 146 14.03 -6.34 6.45
N LEU A 147 14.14 -7.56 5.95
CA LEU A 147 14.18 -8.74 6.80
C LEU A 147 15.60 -8.93 7.35
N THR A 148 15.71 -9.03 8.68
CA THR A 148 16.94 -9.34 9.41
C THR A 148 16.88 -10.75 10.00
N ASP A 149 18.00 -11.24 10.50
CA ASP A 149 18.10 -12.45 11.34
C ASP A 149 17.15 -12.44 12.55
N HIS A 150 16.80 -11.27 13.07
CA HIS A 150 15.88 -11.06 14.19
C HIS A 150 14.47 -10.64 13.78
N GLY A 151 14.14 -10.66 12.49
CA GLY A 151 12.83 -10.29 11.95
C GLY A 151 12.84 -8.97 11.19
N TRP A 152 11.66 -8.37 10.99
CA TRP A 152 11.52 -7.16 10.18
C TRP A 152 11.97 -5.91 10.93
N SER A 153 12.90 -5.16 10.32
CA SER A 153 13.44 -3.91 10.88
C SER A 153 13.20 -2.75 9.93
N TYR A 154 12.73 -1.62 10.48
CA TYR A 154 12.54 -0.38 9.72
C TYR A 154 13.88 0.28 9.38
N VAL A 155 13.95 1.02 8.28
CA VAL A 155 15.19 1.72 7.89
C VAL A 155 15.67 2.68 8.99
N THR A 156 14.76 3.43 9.61
CA THR A 156 15.11 4.33 10.72
C THR A 156 14.19 4.16 11.91
N ASP A 157 14.62 4.64 13.07
CA ASP A 157 13.75 4.79 14.22
C ASP A 157 12.60 5.78 13.91
N SER A 158 11.58 5.81 14.76
CA SER A 158 10.57 6.84 14.74
C SER A 158 10.61 7.60 16.06
N PRO A 159 10.82 8.93 16.06
CA PRO A 159 10.74 9.72 17.29
C PRO A 159 9.34 9.70 17.93
N ARG A 160 8.35 9.10 17.25
CA ARG A 160 6.97 8.96 17.74
C ARG A 160 6.71 7.61 18.41
N HIS A 161 7.44 6.54 18.07
CA HIS A 161 7.24 5.16 18.57
C HIS A 161 8.54 4.36 18.60
N ARG A 162 8.81 3.63 19.69
CA ARG A 162 9.84 2.58 19.69
C ARG A 162 9.42 1.48 18.72
N ARG A 163 10.24 1.22 17.71
CA ARG A 163 10.08 0.14 16.73
C ARG A 163 11.43 -0.53 16.48
N PRO A 164 11.50 -1.78 16.04
CA PRO A 164 12.76 -2.37 15.58
C PRO A 164 13.23 -1.61 14.34
N PHE A 165 14.43 -1.04 14.38
CA PHE A 165 15.00 -0.33 13.24
C PHE A 165 16.43 -0.82 13.00
N LEU A 166 16.90 -0.58 11.77
CA LEU A 166 18.24 -0.96 11.36
C LEU A 166 19.28 -0.21 12.20
N THR A 167 20.14 -0.99 12.84
CA THR A 167 21.31 -0.50 13.57
C THR A 167 22.56 -1.05 12.92
N SER A 168 23.66 -0.32 13.02
CA SER A 168 24.95 -0.79 12.52
C SER A 168 25.30 -2.13 13.19
N GLY A 169 25.73 -3.11 12.39
CA GLY A 169 26.06 -4.46 12.85
C GLY A 169 24.97 -5.52 12.65
N GLN A 170 23.71 -5.13 12.39
CA GLN A 170 22.64 -6.09 12.07
C GLN A 170 22.81 -6.70 10.69
N HIS A 171 22.41 -7.96 10.50
CA HIS A 171 22.52 -8.64 9.21
C HIS A 171 21.15 -8.73 8.52
N LEU A 172 21.11 -8.32 7.24
CA LEU A 172 19.94 -8.55 6.39
C LEU A 172 19.92 -9.98 5.85
N MET A 173 18.74 -10.48 5.50
CA MET A 173 18.58 -11.74 4.79
C MET A 173 18.56 -11.55 3.28
N GLY A 174 19.28 -12.40 2.53
CA GLY A 174 19.30 -12.30 1.08
C GLY A 174 20.46 -13.04 0.40
N SER A 175 20.50 -12.96 -0.93
CA SER A 175 21.61 -13.47 -1.76
C SER A 175 22.81 -12.52 -1.83
N GLY A 176 22.60 -11.24 -1.49
CA GLY A 176 23.57 -10.15 -1.66
C GLY A 176 23.58 -9.53 -3.05
N ARG A 177 24.36 -8.46 -3.17
CA ARG A 177 24.31 -7.48 -4.27
C ARG A 177 24.16 -8.10 -5.65
N PHE A 178 23.23 -7.58 -6.45
CA PHE A 178 23.13 -7.98 -7.85
C PHE A 178 24.21 -7.32 -8.71
N ALA A 179 24.75 -8.08 -9.66
CA ALA A 179 25.70 -7.53 -10.62
C ALA A 179 24.97 -6.68 -11.68
N GLU A 180 25.70 -5.71 -12.23
CA GLU A 180 25.17 -4.88 -13.31
C GLU A 180 25.09 -5.68 -14.62
N ARG A 181 23.95 -5.54 -15.32
CA ARG A 181 23.73 -6.22 -16.59
C ARG A 181 24.66 -5.66 -17.68
N PRO A 182 25.15 -6.51 -18.61
CA PRO A 182 25.94 -6.05 -19.73
C PRO A 182 25.11 -5.15 -20.65
N LYS A 183 25.74 -4.11 -21.18
CA LYS A 183 25.23 -3.43 -22.37
C LYS A 183 25.40 -4.37 -23.56
N ILE A 184 24.31 -4.66 -24.27
CA ILE A 184 24.35 -5.45 -25.51
C ILE A 184 24.79 -4.53 -26.67
N ASP A 185 26.09 -4.27 -26.75
CA ASP A 185 26.73 -3.55 -27.86
C ASP A 185 27.31 -4.53 -28.90
N ASP A 186 27.96 -3.99 -29.94
CA ASP A 186 28.46 -4.82 -31.04
C ASP A 186 29.57 -5.77 -30.57
N ASP A 187 30.40 -5.36 -29.61
CA ASP A 187 31.44 -6.19 -29.03
C ASP A 187 30.84 -7.40 -28.31
N TYR A 188 29.81 -7.19 -27.49
CA TYR A 188 29.06 -8.26 -26.84
C TYR A 188 28.48 -9.23 -27.88
N ARG A 189 27.81 -8.70 -28.92
CA ARG A 189 27.22 -9.52 -29.99
C ARG A 189 28.29 -10.38 -30.68
N ARG A 190 29.45 -9.81 -30.98
CA ARG A 190 30.58 -10.53 -31.61
C ARG A 190 31.13 -11.63 -30.69
N GLY A 191 31.32 -11.35 -29.40
CA GLY A 191 31.74 -12.38 -28.44
C GLY A 191 30.75 -13.53 -28.36
N TYR A 192 29.45 -13.22 -28.30
CA TYR A 192 28.39 -14.21 -28.28
C TYR A 192 28.38 -15.10 -29.52
N LEU A 193 28.49 -14.50 -30.72
CA LEU A 193 28.57 -15.23 -31.98
C LEU A 193 29.87 -16.06 -32.10
N HIS A 194 30.98 -15.58 -31.52
CA HIS A 194 32.24 -16.30 -31.50
C HIS A 194 32.13 -17.62 -30.73
N ALA A 195 31.48 -17.61 -29.55
CA ALA A 195 31.28 -18.84 -28.78
C ALA A 195 30.27 -19.78 -29.45
N THR A 196 29.12 -19.24 -29.89
CA THR A 196 28.03 -20.05 -30.45
C THR A 196 28.38 -20.71 -31.78
N THR A 197 29.23 -20.09 -32.62
CA THR A 197 29.71 -20.72 -33.87
C THR A 197 30.65 -21.90 -33.62
N ARG A 198 31.36 -21.92 -32.49
CA ARG A 198 32.29 -23.00 -32.12
C ARG A 198 31.61 -24.14 -31.37
N LEU A 199 30.62 -23.82 -30.53
CA LEU A 199 29.92 -24.80 -29.70
C LEU A 199 28.61 -25.31 -30.30
N ALA A 200 28.07 -24.62 -31.30
CA ALA A 200 26.82 -24.96 -31.99
C ALA A 200 25.63 -25.20 -31.02
N PRO A 201 24.97 -24.14 -30.52
CA PRO A 201 23.88 -24.28 -29.56
C PRO A 201 22.72 -25.11 -30.12
N THR A 202 22.16 -25.98 -29.28
CA THR A 202 20.96 -26.76 -29.60
C THR A 202 19.68 -26.14 -29.03
N ASP A 203 19.82 -25.21 -28.09
CA ASP A 203 18.70 -24.55 -27.42
C ASP A 203 18.03 -23.51 -28.34
N ALA A 204 16.69 -23.51 -28.38
CA ALA A 204 15.91 -22.64 -29.24
C ALA A 204 16.11 -21.15 -28.92
N GLU A 205 16.26 -20.78 -27.64
CA GLU A 205 16.48 -19.39 -27.23
C GLU A 205 17.87 -18.91 -27.63
N ALA A 206 18.88 -19.78 -27.47
CA ALA A 206 20.25 -19.53 -27.90
C ALA A 206 20.33 -19.31 -29.42
N LEU A 207 19.67 -20.17 -30.19
CA LEU A 207 19.58 -20.08 -31.66
C LEU A 207 18.85 -18.80 -32.10
N GLN A 208 17.73 -18.46 -31.44
CA GLN A 208 16.99 -17.24 -31.74
C GLN A 208 17.84 -15.98 -31.47
N ARG A 209 18.58 -15.96 -30.37
CA ARG A 209 19.48 -14.83 -30.04
C ARG A 209 20.65 -14.74 -31.01
N ALA A 210 21.27 -15.86 -31.36
CA ALA A 210 22.34 -15.88 -32.37
C ALA A 210 21.84 -15.35 -33.72
N ALA A 211 20.67 -15.80 -34.18
CA ALA A 211 20.05 -15.30 -35.41
C ALA A 211 19.73 -13.80 -35.34
N ALA A 212 19.31 -13.29 -34.18
CA ALA A 212 19.09 -11.85 -33.98
C ALA A 212 20.38 -11.04 -34.06
N PHE A 213 21.47 -11.50 -33.43
CA PHE A 213 22.75 -10.81 -33.47
C PHE A 213 23.40 -10.84 -34.86
N LEU A 214 23.25 -11.92 -35.62
CA LEU A 214 23.71 -12.00 -37.01
C LEU A 214 23.06 -10.95 -37.91
N ARG A 215 21.79 -10.58 -37.66
CA ARG A 215 21.10 -9.52 -38.42
C ARG A 215 21.63 -8.11 -38.15
N HIS A 216 22.38 -7.93 -37.06
CA HIS A 216 22.95 -6.65 -36.63
C HIS A 216 24.48 -6.59 -36.75
N ALA A 217 25.10 -7.62 -37.34
CA ALA A 217 26.55 -7.64 -37.52
C ALA A 217 26.94 -6.82 -38.75
N ASP A 218 27.44 -5.60 -38.55
CA ASP A 218 28.15 -4.85 -39.58
C ASP A 218 29.54 -5.49 -39.85
N ALA A 219 30.09 -5.18 -41.04
CA ALA A 219 31.27 -5.78 -41.68
C ALA A 219 32.52 -5.99 -40.77
N PRO A 220 33.48 -6.84 -41.18
CA PRO A 220 34.58 -7.27 -40.30
C PRO A 220 35.45 -6.09 -39.86
N HIS A 221 35.56 -5.90 -38.54
CA HIS A 221 36.55 -5.03 -37.90
C HIS A 221 37.70 -5.86 -37.30
N ASP A 222 38.89 -5.26 -37.26
CA ASP A 222 40.12 -5.89 -36.79
C ASP A 222 40.00 -6.45 -35.35
N LEU A 223 40.50 -7.66 -35.15
CA LEU A 223 40.44 -8.40 -33.89
C LEU A 223 41.54 -7.91 -32.95
N GLY A 224 41.36 -6.71 -32.38
CA GLY A 224 42.13 -6.26 -31.22
C GLY A 224 41.93 -7.18 -30.00
N SER A 225 42.64 -6.91 -28.90
CA SER A 225 42.49 -7.66 -27.65
C SER A 225 41.02 -7.66 -27.17
N PRO A 226 40.50 -8.78 -26.64
CA PRO A 226 39.09 -8.87 -26.25
C PRO A 226 38.69 -7.84 -25.19
N THR A 227 37.70 -7.01 -25.50
CA THR A 227 37.13 -6.03 -24.57
C THR A 227 36.31 -6.73 -23.47
N SER A 228 36.01 -6.01 -22.37
CA SER A 228 35.12 -6.53 -21.32
C SER A 228 33.75 -6.93 -21.89
N SER A 229 33.20 -6.11 -22.79
CA SER A 229 31.90 -6.39 -23.42
C SER A 229 31.95 -7.66 -24.27
N TRP A 230 33.00 -7.82 -25.07
CA TRP A 230 33.23 -9.04 -25.84
C TRP A 230 33.33 -10.27 -24.95
N ARG A 231 34.09 -10.21 -23.84
CA ARG A 231 34.24 -11.35 -22.90
C ARG A 231 32.92 -11.75 -22.24
N LYS A 232 32.07 -10.78 -21.87
CA LYS A 232 30.72 -11.05 -21.35
C LYS A 232 29.85 -11.74 -22.40
N GLY A 233 29.88 -11.26 -23.64
CA GLY A 233 29.18 -11.88 -24.76
C GLY A 233 29.66 -13.31 -25.02
N PHE A 234 30.98 -13.52 -25.01
CA PHE A 234 31.61 -14.82 -25.19
C PHE A 234 31.19 -15.83 -24.11
N LEU A 235 31.25 -15.45 -22.83
CA LEU A 235 30.78 -16.30 -21.73
C LEU A 235 29.30 -16.63 -21.83
N ALA A 236 28.47 -15.66 -22.23
CA ALA A 236 27.05 -15.87 -22.43
C ALA A 236 26.77 -16.87 -23.57
N GLY A 237 27.48 -16.77 -24.69
CA GLY A 237 27.37 -17.70 -25.80
C GLY A 237 27.90 -19.10 -25.47
N ALA A 238 28.96 -19.18 -24.67
CA ALA A 238 29.50 -20.46 -24.19
C ALA A 238 28.51 -21.18 -23.27
N PHE A 239 27.91 -20.43 -22.34
CA PHE A 239 26.85 -20.95 -21.49
C PHE A 239 25.61 -21.37 -22.29
N ASP A 240 25.16 -20.55 -23.24
CA ASP A 240 23.97 -20.86 -24.03
C ASP A 240 24.15 -22.07 -24.95
N ALA A 241 25.38 -22.41 -25.33
CA ALA A 241 25.67 -23.53 -26.22
C ALA A 241 25.99 -24.85 -25.48
N GLY A 242 26.58 -24.80 -24.28
CA GLY A 242 27.02 -26.00 -23.56
C GLY A 242 26.97 -25.90 -22.02
N GLY A 243 26.32 -24.86 -21.50
CA GLY A 243 26.14 -24.65 -20.06
C GLY A 243 24.98 -25.44 -19.49
N ASP A 244 25.13 -25.84 -18.22
CA ASP A 244 24.05 -26.41 -17.43
C ASP A 244 23.99 -25.80 -16.03
N LEU A 245 22.75 -25.57 -15.58
CA LEU A 245 22.42 -25.13 -14.24
C LEU A 245 21.83 -26.34 -13.52
N GLY A 246 22.62 -26.98 -12.67
CA GLY A 246 22.19 -28.17 -11.93
C GLY A 246 20.82 -27.97 -11.26
N PRO A 247 19.99 -29.03 -11.16
CA PRO A 247 18.67 -28.93 -10.57
C PRO A 247 18.77 -28.49 -9.12
N ALA A 248 17.77 -27.73 -8.66
CA ALA A 248 17.50 -27.58 -7.24
C ALA A 248 17.05 -28.96 -6.73
N GLY A 249 17.97 -29.71 -6.12
CA GLY A 249 17.73 -31.05 -5.56
C GLY A 249 17.90 -32.21 -6.54
N GLY A 250 19.03 -32.89 -6.45
CA GLY A 250 19.24 -34.21 -7.02
C GLY A 250 20.54 -34.81 -6.50
N ASP A 251 20.42 -35.92 -5.78
CA ASP A 251 21.50 -36.72 -5.21
C ASP A 251 22.62 -37.00 -6.25
N LEU A 252 23.86 -36.74 -5.88
CA LEU A 252 25.04 -37.09 -6.67
C LEU A 252 25.22 -38.61 -6.63
N GLY A 253 24.60 -39.32 -7.58
CA GLY A 253 24.64 -40.78 -7.61
C GLY A 253 24.24 -41.43 -8.93
N SER A 254 25.17 -41.42 -9.88
CA SER A 254 25.34 -42.43 -10.94
C SER A 254 24.34 -42.54 -12.13
N ALA A 255 24.96 -42.60 -13.31
CA ALA A 255 24.74 -43.56 -14.40
C ALA A 255 24.00 -43.11 -15.67
N HIS A 256 24.75 -43.11 -16.77
CA HIS A 256 24.31 -43.59 -18.07
C HIS A 256 23.53 -44.90 -17.96
N CYS A 257 22.34 -45.00 -18.59
CA CYS A 257 21.97 -46.03 -19.58
C CYS A 257 20.48 -46.01 -19.92
N GLY A 258 20.16 -46.13 -21.21
CA GLY A 258 19.13 -47.06 -21.69
C GLY A 258 17.67 -46.59 -21.71
N LEU A 259 17.11 -46.58 -22.93
CA LEU A 259 15.69 -46.65 -23.23
C LEU A 259 14.96 -47.73 -22.40
N GLY A 260 13.83 -47.39 -21.77
CA GLY A 260 12.96 -48.35 -21.07
C GLY A 260 11.64 -47.72 -20.64
N ARG A 261 10.54 -48.44 -20.91
CA ARG A 261 9.13 -48.02 -20.84
C ARG A 261 8.62 -47.64 -19.45
N ALA A 262 7.57 -46.83 -19.46
CA ALA A 262 6.69 -46.49 -18.35
C ALA A 262 6.03 -47.70 -17.66
N SER A 263 5.90 -47.63 -16.33
CA SER A 263 4.73 -48.12 -15.58
C SER A 263 4.70 -47.56 -14.15
N ASP A 264 3.57 -46.91 -13.83
CA ASP A 264 2.83 -46.77 -12.57
C ASP A 264 3.50 -46.74 -11.18
N GLY A 265 3.11 -45.71 -10.41
CA GLY A 265 2.59 -45.87 -9.05
C GLY A 265 3.53 -45.55 -7.87
N GLY A 266 3.40 -44.35 -7.29
CA GLY A 266 3.92 -44.08 -5.95
C GLY A 266 4.21 -42.60 -5.66
N LEU A 267 3.19 -41.81 -5.34
CA LEU A 267 3.34 -40.47 -4.75
C LEU A 267 3.81 -40.60 -3.29
N GLY A 268 5.11 -40.81 -3.10
CA GLY A 268 5.81 -40.64 -1.82
C GLY A 268 6.75 -39.44 -1.91
N ARG A 269 6.24 -38.23 -1.69
CA ARG A 269 7.07 -37.01 -1.62
C ARG A 269 7.73 -37.00 -0.24
N ALA A 270 9.04 -37.25 -0.18
CA ALA A 270 9.81 -37.07 1.05
C ALA A 270 9.69 -35.59 1.51
N PRO A 271 9.32 -35.32 2.78
CA PRO A 271 9.38 -33.98 3.33
C PRO A 271 10.83 -33.68 3.77
N ASP A 272 11.28 -32.45 3.54
CA ASP A 272 12.49 -31.85 4.13
C ASP A 272 13.87 -32.19 3.52
N ALA A 273 13.98 -32.39 2.21
CA ALA A 273 15.26 -32.17 1.52
C ALA A 273 15.45 -30.66 1.25
N ASP A 274 16.48 -30.05 1.84
CA ASP A 274 16.92 -28.70 1.47
C ASP A 274 17.39 -28.72 0.01
N LEU A 275 16.60 -28.09 -0.87
CA LEU A 275 16.98 -27.94 -2.27
C LEU A 275 18.17 -26.99 -2.31
N THR A 276 19.35 -27.58 -2.44
CA THR A 276 20.59 -26.83 -2.64
C THR A 276 20.67 -26.54 -4.13
N ILE A 277 20.81 -25.26 -4.48
CA ILE A 277 21.11 -24.88 -5.86
C ILE A 277 22.60 -25.13 -6.05
N ASP A 278 22.92 -26.14 -6.86
CA ASP A 278 24.29 -26.50 -7.18
C ASP A 278 24.95 -25.50 -8.14
N ASP A 279 26.27 -25.58 -8.17
CA ASP A 279 27.20 -24.81 -8.98
C ASP A 279 26.87 -24.85 -10.49
N LEU A 280 27.18 -23.74 -11.18
CA LEU A 280 27.02 -23.62 -12.63
C LEU A 280 28.14 -24.38 -13.36
N THR A 281 27.80 -25.12 -14.41
CA THR A 281 28.81 -25.83 -15.24
C THR A 281 28.79 -25.36 -16.69
N ILE A 282 29.96 -25.34 -17.33
CA ILE A 282 30.15 -25.07 -18.75
C ILE A 282 30.93 -26.23 -19.36
N THR A 283 30.36 -26.86 -20.40
CA THR A 283 30.98 -27.99 -21.10
C THR A 283 31.46 -27.55 -22.47
N ALA A 284 32.71 -27.89 -22.81
CA ALA A 284 33.26 -27.73 -24.15
C ALA A 284 34.30 -28.82 -24.45
N SER A 285 34.19 -29.42 -25.63
CA SER A 285 35.09 -30.51 -26.05
C SER A 285 36.47 -30.02 -26.51
N ASP A 286 36.57 -28.73 -26.87
CA ASP A 286 37.80 -28.08 -27.32
C ASP A 286 38.57 -27.50 -26.11
N PRO A 287 39.78 -28.02 -25.79
CA PRO A 287 40.59 -27.53 -24.68
C PRO A 287 40.95 -26.05 -24.80
N ALA A 288 41.25 -25.55 -26.01
CA ALA A 288 41.62 -24.15 -26.20
C ALA A 288 40.44 -23.20 -25.90
N LEU A 289 39.22 -23.66 -26.20
CA LEU A 289 38.01 -22.91 -25.88
C LEU A 289 37.73 -22.92 -24.37
N LEU A 290 37.97 -24.04 -23.68
CA LEU A 290 37.86 -24.10 -22.22
C LEU A 290 38.85 -23.17 -21.53
N ASP A 291 40.10 -23.12 -21.99
CA ASP A 291 41.11 -22.21 -21.45
C ASP A 291 40.69 -20.75 -21.65
N GLN A 292 40.11 -20.41 -22.80
CA GLN A 292 39.58 -19.08 -23.07
C GLN A 292 38.37 -18.73 -22.18
N ILE A 293 37.50 -19.71 -21.89
CA ILE A 293 36.39 -19.55 -20.94
C ILE A 293 36.93 -19.30 -19.53
N ALA A 294 37.90 -20.10 -19.09
CA ALA A 294 38.58 -19.94 -17.79
C ALA A 294 39.22 -18.55 -17.66
N GLU A 295 39.97 -18.09 -18.66
CA GLU A 295 40.58 -16.75 -18.64
C GLU A 295 39.53 -15.63 -18.52
N CYS A 296 38.38 -15.78 -19.19
CA CYS A 296 37.28 -14.83 -19.06
C CYS A 296 36.62 -14.88 -17.67
N LEU A 297 36.47 -16.07 -17.08
CA LEU A 297 35.96 -16.25 -15.71
C LEU A 297 36.91 -15.59 -14.70
N ASP A 298 38.21 -15.82 -14.82
CA ASP A 298 39.25 -15.20 -13.98
C ASP A 298 39.23 -13.67 -14.09
N THR A 299 39.07 -13.13 -15.30
CA THR A 299 38.97 -11.68 -15.55
C THR A 299 37.81 -11.05 -14.77
N PHE A 300 36.70 -11.77 -14.59
CA PHE A 300 35.54 -11.32 -13.82
C PHE A 300 35.52 -11.85 -12.38
N GLY A 301 36.60 -12.50 -11.93
CA GLY A 301 36.76 -13.01 -10.57
C GLY A 301 35.83 -14.17 -10.21
N PHE A 302 35.34 -14.95 -11.17
CA PHE A 302 34.57 -16.16 -10.89
C PHE A 302 35.51 -17.29 -10.46
N ALA A 303 35.38 -17.76 -9.22
CA ALA A 303 36.10 -18.94 -8.78
C ALA A 303 35.60 -20.18 -9.54
N HIS A 304 36.49 -20.93 -10.18
CA HIS A 304 36.11 -22.13 -10.93
C HIS A 304 37.10 -23.29 -10.73
N VAL A 305 36.65 -24.50 -11.07
CA VAL A 305 37.46 -25.71 -11.06
C VAL A 305 37.16 -26.54 -12.31
N SER A 306 38.17 -27.20 -12.85
CA SER A 306 37.94 -28.27 -13.83
C SER A 306 37.47 -29.52 -13.09
N GLU A 307 36.20 -29.88 -13.25
CA GLU A 307 35.61 -31.05 -12.57
C GLU A 307 36.09 -32.34 -13.23
N ARG A 308 36.19 -32.32 -14.57
CA ARG A 308 36.70 -33.39 -15.42
C ARG A 308 37.11 -32.81 -16.77
N PRO A 309 37.87 -33.53 -17.63
CA PRO A 309 38.20 -33.06 -18.97
C PRO A 309 36.94 -32.66 -19.72
N GLY A 310 36.92 -31.45 -20.27
CA GLY A 310 35.74 -30.95 -20.98
C GLY A 310 34.76 -30.11 -20.14
N VAL A 311 34.90 -30.05 -18.80
CA VAL A 311 33.89 -29.46 -17.90
C VAL A 311 34.52 -28.50 -16.89
N LEU A 312 34.06 -27.25 -16.89
CA LEU A 312 34.35 -26.22 -15.90
C LEU A 312 33.14 -26.01 -14.98
N ARG A 313 33.37 -25.99 -13.67
CA ARG A 313 32.37 -25.72 -12.64
C ARG A 313 32.70 -24.43 -11.90
N LEU A 314 31.75 -23.50 -11.82
CA LEU A 314 31.87 -22.28 -11.01
C LEU A 314 31.53 -22.59 -9.55
N ARG A 315 32.36 -22.15 -8.62
CA ARG A 315 32.15 -22.32 -7.18
C ARG A 315 31.41 -21.11 -6.60
N GLY A 316 30.71 -21.33 -5.49
CA GLY A 316 30.12 -20.27 -4.66
C GLY A 316 28.60 -20.27 -4.61
N GLY A 317 27.95 -21.29 -5.15
CA GLY A 317 26.51 -21.52 -5.00
C GLY A 317 25.65 -20.40 -5.60
N LEU A 318 24.52 -20.10 -4.96
CA LEU A 318 23.50 -19.20 -5.50
C LEU A 318 23.99 -17.75 -5.76
N PRO A 319 24.73 -17.07 -4.86
CA PRO A 319 25.19 -15.71 -5.14
C PRO A 319 26.10 -15.63 -6.36
N GLU A 320 27.08 -16.53 -6.48
CA GLU A 320 28.00 -16.54 -7.64
C GLU A 320 27.28 -16.91 -8.94
N ARG A 321 26.29 -17.80 -8.85
CA ARG A 321 25.41 -18.11 -9.98
C ARG A 321 24.58 -16.90 -10.42
N LEU A 322 23.96 -16.16 -9.50
CA LEU A 322 23.23 -14.94 -9.82
C LEU A 322 24.17 -13.86 -10.38
N ARG A 323 25.34 -13.70 -9.78
CA ARG A 323 26.40 -12.80 -10.26
C ARG A 323 26.80 -13.14 -11.69
N PHE A 324 26.98 -14.41 -12.01
CA PHE A 324 27.26 -14.86 -13.38
C PHE A 324 26.12 -14.50 -14.33
N LEU A 325 24.89 -14.92 -14.00
CA LEU A 325 23.71 -14.66 -14.83
C LEU A 325 23.49 -13.17 -15.10
N HIS A 326 23.69 -12.32 -14.09
CA HIS A 326 23.53 -10.87 -14.23
C HIS A 326 24.70 -10.23 -14.97
N THR A 327 25.94 -10.70 -14.75
CA THR A 327 27.13 -10.15 -15.42
C THR A 327 27.17 -10.48 -16.90
N VAL A 328 26.76 -11.70 -17.29
CA VAL A 328 26.88 -12.18 -18.67
C VAL A 328 25.57 -12.11 -19.44
N ASP A 329 24.42 -12.17 -18.77
CA ASP A 329 23.07 -12.17 -19.36
C ASP A 329 22.91 -13.19 -20.52
N PRO A 330 22.95 -14.51 -20.23
CA PRO A 330 22.72 -15.51 -21.27
C PRO A 330 21.30 -15.41 -21.83
N ALA A 331 21.04 -16.02 -22.98
CA ALA A 331 19.70 -16.19 -23.54
C ALA A 331 18.91 -17.24 -22.77
N VAL A 332 19.52 -18.42 -22.56
CA VAL A 332 18.87 -19.67 -22.14
C VAL A 332 18.30 -19.56 -20.73
N THR A 333 16.98 -19.59 -20.60
CA THR A 333 16.25 -19.44 -19.34
C THR A 333 16.09 -20.73 -18.55
N ARG A 334 16.22 -21.89 -19.21
CA ARG A 334 16.11 -23.19 -18.54
C ARG A 334 17.13 -23.32 -17.42
N GLY A 335 16.69 -23.89 -16.30
CA GLY A 335 17.53 -24.08 -15.13
C GLY A 335 17.76 -22.83 -14.29
N ARG A 336 17.34 -21.61 -14.69
CA ARG A 336 17.50 -20.38 -13.87
C ARG A 336 16.59 -20.27 -12.66
N SER A 337 15.53 -21.07 -12.61
CA SER A 337 14.54 -21.01 -11.53
C SER A 337 15.19 -21.19 -10.15
N LEU A 338 14.78 -20.35 -9.21
CA LEU A 338 15.14 -20.44 -7.80
C LEU A 338 14.01 -21.00 -6.95
N GLU A 339 12.88 -21.35 -7.56
CA GLU A 339 11.68 -21.75 -6.85
C GLU A 339 11.95 -22.94 -5.91
N GLY A 340 11.64 -22.76 -4.63
CA GLY A 340 11.85 -23.76 -3.59
C GLY A 340 13.24 -23.77 -2.97
N ALA A 341 14.22 -23.04 -3.49
CA ALA A 341 15.55 -22.95 -2.88
C ALA A 341 15.51 -22.16 -1.57
N ALA A 342 16.34 -22.56 -0.60
CA ALA A 342 16.47 -21.86 0.67
C ALA A 342 17.13 -20.48 0.48
N VAL A 343 16.60 -19.47 1.18
CA VAL A 343 17.21 -18.15 1.28
C VAL A 343 18.38 -18.27 2.26
N LYS A 344 19.58 -18.48 1.70
CA LYS A 344 20.84 -18.56 2.45
C LYS A 344 21.60 -17.24 2.31
N THR A 345 21.97 -16.64 3.44
CA THR A 345 22.83 -15.45 3.48
C THR A 345 24.28 -15.87 3.55
N SER A 346 24.95 -15.95 2.40
CA SER A 346 26.40 -16.20 2.33
C SER A 346 27.23 -14.96 2.01
N ALA A 347 26.59 -13.87 1.58
CA ALA A 347 27.20 -12.55 1.47
C ALA A 347 27.23 -11.83 2.83
N ASP A 348 28.18 -10.93 3.03
CA ASP A 348 28.25 -10.10 4.24
C ASP A 348 27.23 -8.94 4.14
N LEU A 349 25.99 -9.24 4.55
CA LEU A 349 24.87 -8.31 4.55
C LEU A 349 24.74 -7.52 5.85
N GLN A 350 25.86 -7.31 6.55
CA GLN A 350 25.89 -6.45 7.73
C GLN A 350 25.59 -5.00 7.34
N VAL A 351 24.66 -4.36 8.05
CA VAL A 351 24.38 -2.94 7.94
C VAL A 351 25.58 -2.17 8.47
N VAL A 352 26.27 -1.47 7.57
CA VAL A 352 27.40 -0.60 7.90
C VAL A 352 26.89 0.76 8.34
N ALA A 353 25.99 1.34 7.55
CA ALA A 353 25.47 2.69 7.78
C ALA A 353 24.03 2.84 7.29
N VAL A 354 23.29 3.69 8.01
CA VAL A 354 21.99 4.22 7.57
C VAL A 354 22.06 5.74 7.62
N GLU A 355 22.01 6.37 6.47
CA GLU A 355 22.29 7.81 6.33
C GLU A 355 21.09 8.53 5.69
N PRO A 356 20.59 9.63 6.29
CA PRO A 356 19.63 10.48 5.60
C PRO A 356 20.31 11.15 4.41
N LEU A 357 19.71 11.06 3.22
CA LEU A 357 20.24 11.76 2.04
C LEU A 357 19.92 13.26 2.08
N GLY A 358 18.97 13.68 2.92
CA GLY A 358 18.45 15.05 2.93
C GLY A 358 17.64 15.41 1.68
N LEU A 359 17.43 14.44 0.78
CA LEU A 359 16.73 14.60 -0.48
C LEU A 359 15.36 13.95 -0.44
N VAL A 360 14.43 14.59 -1.14
CA VAL A 360 13.11 14.04 -1.43
C VAL A 360 13.18 13.42 -2.81
N LEU A 361 13.00 12.10 -2.88
CA LEU A 361 13.12 11.36 -4.14
C LEU A 361 11.80 10.67 -4.50
N PRO A 362 11.53 10.46 -5.81
CA PRO A 362 10.52 9.50 -6.23
C PRO A 362 10.94 8.10 -5.77
N LEU A 363 10.22 7.56 -4.80
CA LEU A 363 10.36 6.19 -4.34
C LEU A 363 9.16 5.37 -4.80
N TYR A 364 9.38 4.11 -5.11
CA TYR A 364 8.45 3.17 -5.70
C TYR A 364 8.18 2.03 -4.73
N ASP A 365 6.99 1.45 -4.80
CA ASP A 365 6.68 0.21 -4.11
C ASP A 365 5.74 -0.62 -4.98
N ILE A 366 5.73 -1.92 -4.69
CA ILE A 366 4.91 -2.91 -5.38
C ILE A 366 4.10 -3.70 -4.34
N THR A 367 3.02 -4.34 -4.78
CA THR A 367 2.36 -5.39 -3.99
C THR A 367 2.66 -6.72 -4.67
N THR A 368 2.90 -7.77 -3.89
CA THR A 368 3.15 -9.13 -4.37
C THR A 368 2.31 -10.12 -3.57
N GLY A 369 2.06 -11.30 -4.13
CA GLY A 369 1.31 -12.36 -3.45
C GLY A 369 2.01 -12.95 -2.22
N THR A 370 3.32 -12.73 -2.05
CA THR A 370 4.09 -13.22 -0.88
C THR A 370 4.21 -12.19 0.24
N GLY A 371 3.93 -10.90 -0.03
CA GLY A 371 4.11 -9.82 0.95
C GLY A 371 5.55 -9.28 1.06
N ASP A 372 6.43 -9.77 0.19
CA ASP A 372 7.83 -9.36 0.08
C ASP A 372 8.34 -9.59 -1.35
N PHE A 373 9.53 -9.09 -1.63
CA PHE A 373 10.27 -9.30 -2.88
C PHE A 373 11.78 -9.18 -2.63
N ILE A 374 12.59 -9.59 -3.60
CA ILE A 374 14.05 -9.46 -3.50
C ILE A 374 14.49 -8.16 -4.20
N ALA A 375 15.06 -7.23 -3.43
CA ALA A 375 15.53 -5.92 -3.87
C ALA A 375 17.05 -5.83 -3.70
N ASP A 376 17.79 -5.69 -4.79
CA ASP A 376 19.26 -5.74 -4.82
C ASP A 376 19.86 -6.84 -3.92
N GLY A 377 19.28 -8.04 -4.05
CA GLY A 377 19.72 -9.21 -3.33
C GLY A 377 19.24 -9.36 -1.89
N VAL A 378 18.51 -8.39 -1.32
CA VAL A 378 17.96 -8.50 0.05
C VAL A 378 16.44 -8.66 0.06
N VAL A 379 15.92 -9.33 1.09
CA VAL A 379 14.47 -9.52 1.26
C VAL A 379 13.84 -8.21 1.76
N SER A 380 13.04 -7.61 0.89
CA SER A 380 12.37 -6.33 1.06
C SER A 380 10.88 -6.54 1.32
N HIS A 381 10.35 -5.86 2.34
CA HIS A 381 8.92 -5.88 2.62
C HIS A 381 8.18 -5.01 1.59
N ASN A 382 6.94 -5.38 1.27
CA ASN A 382 6.10 -4.62 0.35
C ASN A 382 4.79 -4.15 1.02
N CYS A 383 4.04 -3.24 0.41
CA CYS A 383 2.74 -2.88 0.97
C CYS A 383 1.66 -3.89 0.54
N PHE A 384 1.05 -4.60 1.50
CA PHE A 384 0.02 -5.62 1.28
C PHE A 384 -1.35 -5.06 0.84
N ALA A 385 -1.49 -3.74 0.70
CA ALA A 385 -2.78 -3.05 0.77
C ALA A 385 -3.60 -3.00 -0.53
N ARG A 386 -3.17 -3.57 -1.67
CA ARG A 386 -3.70 -3.14 -2.98
C ARG A 386 -4.41 -4.15 -3.88
N ASN A 387 -4.52 -5.44 -3.55
CA ASN A 387 -5.03 -6.42 -4.53
C ASN A 387 -6.55 -6.73 -4.51
N THR A 388 -7.43 -5.82 -4.05
CA THR A 388 -8.83 -6.18 -3.71
C THR A 388 -9.93 -5.23 -4.22
N HIS A 389 -9.80 -4.66 -5.42
CA HIS A 389 -10.32 -3.31 -5.59
C HIS A 389 -11.13 -2.96 -6.87
N THR A 390 -11.93 -3.92 -7.36
CA THR A 390 -12.74 -3.83 -8.59
C THR A 390 -14.18 -3.27 -8.46
N TYR A 391 -14.54 -2.43 -7.47
CA TYR A 391 -15.98 -2.12 -7.26
C TYR A 391 -16.44 -0.66 -7.11
N LEU A 392 -15.69 0.36 -7.56
CA LEU A 392 -16.13 1.76 -7.35
C LEU A 392 -15.92 2.78 -8.49
N ASP A 393 -15.60 2.37 -9.72
CA ASP A 393 -15.30 3.28 -10.86
C ASP A 393 -14.28 4.41 -10.53
N LEU A 394 -13.52 4.16 -9.46
CA LEU A 394 -12.28 4.73 -9.01
C LEU A 394 -11.58 3.48 -8.49
N ASP A 395 -10.44 3.16 -9.10
CA ASP A 395 -9.62 2.00 -8.75
C ASP A 395 -9.48 1.97 -7.23
N ALA A 396 -9.78 0.84 -6.60
CA ALA A 396 -9.86 0.84 -5.14
C ALA A 396 -8.48 0.66 -4.46
N GLY A 397 -7.38 0.82 -5.20
CA GLY A 397 -6.15 1.43 -4.69
C GLY A 397 -5.88 2.80 -5.35
N LEU A 398 -4.76 3.45 -5.03
CA LEU A 398 -4.29 4.73 -5.63
C LEU A 398 -5.17 5.98 -5.36
N ASP A 399 -6.48 5.95 -5.62
CA ASP A 399 -7.32 7.15 -5.67
C ASP A 399 -7.85 7.59 -4.30
N PHE A 400 -7.97 6.70 -3.32
CA PHE A 400 -8.53 7.09 -2.03
C PHE A 400 -7.52 7.72 -1.07
N ASP A 401 -6.21 7.47 -1.16
CA ASP A 401 -5.22 8.01 -0.18
C ASP A 401 -4.22 9.01 -0.78
N SER A 402 -4.22 9.17 -2.10
CA SER A 402 -3.37 10.14 -2.79
C SER A 402 -4.15 11.13 -3.65
N LYS A 403 -5.47 10.96 -3.82
CA LYS A 403 -6.29 11.84 -4.64
C LYS A 403 -7.50 12.33 -3.88
N VAL A 404 -7.48 13.61 -3.51
CA VAL A 404 -8.62 14.24 -2.84
C VAL A 404 -9.33 15.13 -3.85
N VAL A 405 -10.59 14.80 -4.16
CA VAL A 405 -11.45 15.72 -4.91
C VAL A 405 -11.94 16.80 -3.96
N VAL A 406 -11.70 18.06 -4.32
CA VAL A 406 -12.04 19.22 -3.52
C VAL A 406 -13.09 20.04 -4.25
N LYS A 407 -14.25 20.22 -3.63
CA LYS A 407 -15.31 21.10 -4.16
C LYS A 407 -15.02 22.54 -3.77
N VAL A 408 -14.17 23.22 -4.51
CA VAL A 408 -13.64 24.55 -4.14
C VAL A 408 -14.72 25.63 -4.02
N ASN A 409 -15.87 25.45 -4.69
CA ASN A 409 -17.02 26.36 -4.60
C ASN A 409 -18.07 25.94 -3.56
N ALA A 410 -17.75 25.01 -2.65
CA ALA A 410 -18.69 24.48 -1.66
C ALA A 410 -19.30 25.56 -0.74
N PRO A 411 -18.53 26.54 -0.17
CA PRO A 411 -19.12 27.59 0.65
C PRO A 411 -20.16 28.44 -0.08
N ASP A 412 -19.82 28.89 -1.30
CA ASP A 412 -20.73 29.74 -2.09
C ASP A 412 -21.96 28.97 -2.55
N LEU A 413 -21.80 27.68 -2.86
CA LEU A 413 -22.94 26.82 -3.18
C LEU A 413 -23.85 26.62 -1.98
N ALA A 414 -23.30 26.41 -0.78
CA ALA A 414 -24.10 26.25 0.43
C ALA A 414 -24.96 27.51 0.66
N ARG A 415 -24.38 28.70 0.57
CA ARG A 415 -25.14 29.97 0.67
C ARG A 415 -26.24 30.06 -0.38
N ARG A 416 -25.92 29.83 -1.66
CA ARG A 416 -26.89 29.91 -2.76
C ARG A 416 -28.02 28.90 -2.64
N GLU A 417 -27.71 27.66 -2.26
CA GLU A 417 -28.69 26.59 -2.14
C GLU A 417 -29.61 26.79 -0.94
N LEU A 418 -29.08 27.21 0.21
CA LEU A 418 -29.86 27.49 1.42
C LEU A 418 -30.77 28.72 1.25
N ALA A 419 -30.30 29.75 0.53
CA ALA A 419 -31.09 30.94 0.21
C ALA A 419 -32.14 30.71 -0.90
N SER A 420 -32.10 29.56 -1.58
CA SER A 420 -33.00 29.29 -2.70
C SER A 420 -34.45 29.14 -2.23
N PRO A 421 -35.44 29.77 -2.89
CA PRO A 421 -36.86 29.51 -2.63
C PRO A 421 -37.26 28.05 -2.87
N ARG A 422 -36.43 27.28 -3.62
CA ARG A 422 -36.65 25.85 -3.88
C ARG A 422 -36.06 24.94 -2.81
N TRP A 423 -35.33 25.48 -1.85
CA TRP A 423 -34.89 24.72 -0.68
C TRP A 423 -36.12 24.19 0.06
N ARG A 424 -36.14 22.89 0.37
CA ARG A 424 -37.27 22.23 1.08
C ARG A 424 -36.85 21.67 2.44
N GLY A 425 -35.65 22.03 2.89
CA GLY A 425 -35.05 21.53 4.14
C GLY A 425 -35.04 22.57 5.25
N GLN A 426 -35.90 23.59 5.20
CA GLN A 426 -36.02 24.59 6.27
C GLN A 426 -36.26 23.88 7.60
N GLY A 427 -35.44 24.22 8.60
CA GLY A 427 -35.50 23.62 9.94
C GLY A 427 -35.07 22.15 10.02
N ARG A 428 -34.60 21.53 8.94
CA ARG A 428 -34.07 20.15 8.95
C ARG A 428 -32.55 20.15 9.14
N SER A 429 -32.05 19.13 9.82
CA SER A 429 -30.62 19.02 10.12
C SER A 429 -29.78 18.59 8.90
N ILE A 430 -28.63 19.24 8.73
CA ILE A 430 -27.61 18.89 7.74
C ILE A 430 -26.42 18.23 8.45
N ALA A 431 -26.07 17.00 8.05
CA ALA A 431 -24.93 16.29 8.60
C ALA A 431 -23.66 16.42 7.74
N MET A 432 -22.53 16.60 8.40
CA MET A 432 -21.20 16.68 7.79
C MET A 432 -20.29 15.62 8.39
N GLY A 433 -19.33 15.13 7.60
CA GLY A 433 -18.43 14.06 8.04
C GLY A 433 -19.02 12.65 7.97
N THR A 434 -20.09 12.46 7.19
CA THR A 434 -20.82 11.18 7.07
C THR A 434 -20.20 10.22 6.06
N ASN A 435 -19.60 10.74 4.99
CA ASN A 435 -18.95 9.93 3.95
C ASN A 435 -17.42 10.06 3.98
N VAL A 436 -16.94 11.30 4.15
CA VAL A 436 -15.51 11.64 4.24
C VAL A 436 -15.36 12.67 5.35
N ASP A 437 -14.29 12.57 6.14
CA ASP A 437 -14.02 13.50 7.22
C ASP A 437 -13.85 14.93 6.68
N CYS A 438 -14.70 15.83 7.18
CA CYS A 438 -14.72 17.23 6.77
C CYS A 438 -13.58 18.06 7.40
N TYR A 439 -12.95 17.56 8.45
CA TYR A 439 -11.76 18.12 9.10
C TYR A 439 -10.51 17.26 8.88
N GLN A 440 -10.46 16.54 7.77
CA GLN A 440 -9.23 15.87 7.32
C GLN A 440 -8.12 16.88 7.04
N ARG A 441 -6.88 16.39 6.84
CA ARG A 441 -5.71 17.25 6.59
C ARG A 441 -5.94 18.30 5.49
N ALA A 442 -6.66 17.96 4.41
CA ALA A 442 -6.98 18.88 3.32
C ALA A 442 -7.67 20.19 3.80
N GLU A 443 -8.49 20.12 4.84
CA GLU A 443 -9.19 21.27 5.41
C GLU A 443 -8.23 22.29 6.06
N GLY A 444 -7.03 21.86 6.47
CA GLY A 444 -5.99 22.78 6.95
C GLY A 444 -5.47 23.73 5.88
N ARG A 445 -5.62 23.36 4.59
CA ARG A 445 -5.14 24.14 3.43
C ARG A 445 -6.26 24.86 2.69
N TYR A 446 -7.39 24.19 2.51
CA TYR A 446 -8.51 24.68 1.71
C TYR A 446 -9.50 25.50 2.52
N THR A 447 -9.61 25.24 3.82
CA THR A 447 -10.39 26.06 4.75
C THR A 447 -11.84 26.26 4.27
N LEU A 448 -12.51 25.19 3.83
CA LEU A 448 -13.86 25.26 3.28
C LEU A 448 -14.91 25.27 4.39
N MET A 449 -14.63 24.64 5.52
CA MET A 449 -15.58 24.49 6.62
C MET A 449 -16.02 25.83 7.23
N PRO A 450 -15.16 26.82 7.49
CA PRO A 450 -15.59 28.12 8.01
C PRO A 450 -16.69 28.79 7.18
N GLY A 451 -16.52 28.79 5.85
CA GLY A 451 -17.52 29.37 4.94
C GLY A 451 -18.83 28.58 4.89
N ILE A 452 -18.77 27.25 5.04
CA ILE A 452 -19.96 26.39 5.14
C ILE A 452 -20.69 26.62 6.47
N ILE A 453 -19.97 26.68 7.59
CA ILE A 453 -20.54 26.94 8.93
C ILE A 453 -21.20 28.32 8.94
N GLN A 454 -20.55 29.34 8.37
CA GLN A 454 -21.15 30.66 8.25
C GLN A 454 -22.46 30.62 7.44
N ALA A 455 -22.47 29.94 6.29
CA ALA A 455 -23.67 29.81 5.47
C ALA A 455 -24.85 29.17 6.22
N LEU A 456 -24.57 28.15 7.04
CA LEU A 456 -25.57 27.48 7.87
C LEU A 456 -26.04 28.38 9.02
N THR A 457 -25.13 29.17 9.59
CA THR A 457 -25.40 30.13 10.66
C THR A 457 -26.30 31.26 10.17
N ASP A 458 -26.00 31.84 9.00
CA ASP A 458 -26.75 32.95 8.39
C ASP A 458 -28.21 32.56 8.10
N THR A 459 -28.45 31.28 7.81
CA THR A 459 -29.81 30.75 7.55
C THR A 459 -30.39 29.98 8.73
N ALA A 460 -29.81 30.11 9.92
CA ALA A 460 -30.19 29.42 11.16
C ALA A 460 -30.50 27.91 10.96
N THR A 461 -29.75 27.26 10.08
CA THR A 461 -30.00 25.88 9.65
C THR A 461 -29.33 24.89 10.60
N PRO A 462 -30.09 24.00 11.27
CA PRO A 462 -29.51 23.04 12.20
C PRO A 462 -28.48 22.13 11.52
N PHE A 463 -27.40 21.77 12.22
CA PHE A 463 -26.40 20.87 11.65
C PHE A 463 -25.66 20.00 12.67
N SER A 464 -25.06 18.93 12.15
CA SER A 464 -24.19 18.03 12.91
C SER A 464 -22.86 17.80 12.22
N ILE A 465 -21.79 17.64 13.02
CA ILE A 465 -20.44 17.34 12.53
C ILE A 465 -19.92 16.07 13.21
N LEU A 466 -19.56 15.07 12.41
CA LEU A 466 -18.79 13.90 12.84
C LEU A 466 -17.35 14.01 12.31
N THR A 467 -16.35 13.80 13.16
CA THR A 467 -14.94 13.86 12.71
C THR A 467 -14.01 12.96 13.53
N LYS A 468 -12.88 12.56 12.93
CA LYS A 468 -11.70 12.05 13.63
C LYS A 468 -10.62 13.12 13.79
N GLY A 469 -10.71 14.24 13.09
CA GLY A 469 -9.77 15.35 13.12
C GLY A 469 -9.92 16.26 14.34
N THR A 470 -8.79 16.71 14.91
CA THR A 470 -8.78 17.74 15.97
C THR A 470 -8.83 19.16 15.41
N LEU A 471 -8.79 19.33 14.07
CA LEU A 471 -8.81 20.63 13.40
C LEU A 471 -10.14 21.37 13.59
N ILE A 472 -11.22 20.66 13.96
CA ILE A 472 -12.51 21.26 14.35
C ILE A 472 -12.37 22.36 15.40
N LEU A 473 -11.38 22.25 16.30
CA LEU A 473 -11.13 23.26 17.35
C LEU A 473 -10.67 24.62 16.80
N ARG A 474 -10.14 24.67 15.57
CA ARG A 474 -9.83 25.94 14.88
C ARG A 474 -11.09 26.79 14.70
N ASP A 475 -12.22 26.13 14.46
CA ASP A 475 -13.49 26.77 14.11
C ASP A 475 -14.42 26.88 15.33
N LEU A 476 -13.87 26.78 16.55
CA LEU A 476 -14.63 26.77 17.80
C LEU A 476 -15.52 28.02 17.95
N ASP A 477 -14.96 29.21 17.70
CA ASP A 477 -15.70 30.47 17.81
C ASP A 477 -16.87 30.53 16.81
N LEU A 478 -16.69 29.98 15.60
CA LEU A 478 -17.77 29.89 14.61
C LEU A 478 -18.86 28.92 15.04
N LEU A 479 -18.48 27.79 15.64
CA LEU A 479 -19.43 26.82 16.18
C LEU A 479 -20.19 27.39 17.38
N THR A 480 -19.54 28.17 18.24
CA THR A 480 -20.19 28.86 19.35
C THR A 480 -21.18 29.92 18.85
N ALA A 481 -20.80 30.70 17.83
CA ALA A 481 -21.71 31.65 17.19
C ALA A 481 -22.91 30.95 16.52
N ALA A 482 -22.66 29.83 15.83
CA ALA A 482 -23.71 29.01 15.23
C ALA A 482 -24.68 28.44 16.28
N ALA A 483 -24.15 27.93 17.39
CA ALA A 483 -24.95 27.39 18.51
C ALA A 483 -25.82 28.46 19.20
N ALA A 484 -25.51 29.75 19.03
CA ALA A 484 -26.33 30.83 19.54
C ALA A 484 -27.60 31.08 18.70
N VAL A 485 -27.67 30.58 17.45
CA VAL A 485 -28.79 30.86 16.53
C VAL A 485 -29.51 29.60 16.03
N THR A 486 -28.89 28.42 16.14
CA THR A 486 -29.48 27.16 15.68
C THR A 486 -28.94 25.95 16.46
N ASP A 487 -29.57 24.79 16.29
CA ASP A 487 -29.13 23.55 16.92
C ASP A 487 -27.84 23.05 16.26
N VAL A 488 -26.75 23.01 17.03
CA VAL A 488 -25.44 22.47 16.62
C VAL A 488 -25.12 21.26 17.49
N SER A 489 -24.76 20.16 16.84
CA SER A 489 -24.27 18.97 17.53
C SER A 489 -22.97 18.47 16.90
N THR A 490 -22.09 17.93 17.74
CA THR A 490 -20.80 17.41 17.30
C THR A 490 -20.57 16.01 17.84
N ALA A 491 -19.76 15.23 17.13
CA ALA A 491 -19.30 13.94 17.60
C ALA A 491 -17.88 13.69 17.11
N VAL A 492 -17.06 13.10 17.97
CA VAL A 492 -15.75 12.56 17.58
C VAL A 492 -15.84 11.05 17.46
N SER A 493 -15.17 10.47 16.47
CA SER A 493 -15.11 9.01 16.31
C SER A 493 -13.90 8.43 17.05
N VAL A 494 -14.17 7.60 18.07
CA VAL A 494 -13.16 6.94 18.91
C VAL A 494 -13.61 5.50 19.19
N GLY A 495 -13.13 4.53 18.40
CA GLY A 495 -13.53 3.13 18.54
C GLY A 495 -13.01 2.45 19.82
N PHE A 496 -11.81 2.82 20.24
CA PHE A 496 -11.09 2.26 21.38
C PHE A 496 -9.95 3.21 21.79
N VAL A 497 -9.41 3.04 23.00
CA VAL A 497 -8.31 3.88 23.53
C VAL A 497 -6.94 3.19 23.54
N ASP A 498 -6.89 1.91 23.18
CA ASP A 498 -5.65 1.15 23.04
C ASP A 498 -4.75 1.80 21.97
N ALA A 499 -3.56 2.25 22.38
CA ALA A 499 -2.65 2.99 21.52
C ALA A 499 -1.97 2.10 20.47
N ASP A 500 -1.75 0.82 20.76
CA ASP A 500 -1.11 -0.11 19.83
C ASP A 500 -2.09 -0.55 18.76
N MET A 501 -3.33 -0.85 19.16
CA MET A 501 -4.43 -1.13 18.23
C MET A 501 -4.72 0.09 17.35
N TRP A 502 -4.66 1.31 17.91
CA TRP A 502 -4.90 2.54 17.15
C TRP A 502 -3.85 2.74 16.06
N ARG A 503 -2.57 2.51 16.40
CA ARG A 503 -1.47 2.55 15.42
C ARG A 503 -1.62 1.49 14.35
N ALA A 504 -2.10 0.31 14.70
CA ALA A 504 -2.26 -0.78 13.75
C ALA A 504 -3.40 -0.54 12.76
N VAL A 505 -4.51 0.06 13.20
CA VAL A 505 -5.76 0.12 12.44
C VAL A 505 -6.02 1.47 11.79
N GLU A 506 -5.64 2.59 12.42
CA GLU A 506 -5.90 3.94 11.90
C GLU A 506 -4.76 4.95 12.16
N PRO A 507 -3.49 4.63 11.79
CA PRO A 507 -2.29 5.42 12.14
C PRO A 507 -2.29 6.86 11.59
N GLY A 508 -3.11 7.12 10.58
CA GLY A 508 -3.21 8.44 9.96
C GLY A 508 -4.03 9.46 10.75
N THR A 509 -4.85 9.00 11.69
CA THR A 509 -5.77 9.84 12.47
C THR A 509 -5.08 10.43 13.71
N PRO A 510 -5.58 11.51 14.34
CA PRO A 510 -5.12 11.89 15.67
C PRO A 510 -5.31 10.76 16.69
N HIS A 511 -4.45 10.70 17.71
CA HIS A 511 -4.56 9.72 18.80
C HIS A 511 -5.97 9.78 19.45
N PRO A 512 -6.58 8.63 19.85
CA PRO A 512 -7.93 8.60 20.42
C PRO A 512 -8.10 9.54 21.61
N LEU A 513 -7.13 9.59 22.53
CA LEU A 513 -7.17 10.53 23.67
C LEU A 513 -7.13 12.01 23.25
N ARG A 514 -6.51 12.35 22.10
CA ARG A 514 -6.52 13.73 21.57
C ARG A 514 -7.87 14.09 20.95
N ARG A 515 -8.57 13.11 20.37
CA ARG A 515 -9.96 13.26 19.92
C ARG A 515 -10.90 13.47 21.11
N LEU A 516 -10.67 12.72 22.20
CA LEU A 516 -11.40 12.93 23.46
C LEU A 516 -11.11 14.30 24.09
N GLU A 517 -9.88 14.82 23.98
CA GLU A 517 -9.57 16.20 24.39
C GLU A 517 -10.36 17.23 23.58
N ALA A 518 -10.50 17.02 22.27
CA ALA A 518 -11.34 17.88 21.44
C ALA A 518 -12.82 17.82 21.85
N CYS A 519 -13.32 16.63 22.18
CA CYS A 519 -14.67 16.46 22.75
C CYS A 519 -14.84 17.25 24.05
N ARG A 520 -13.87 17.16 24.97
CA ARG A 520 -13.88 17.93 26.23
C ARG A 520 -13.93 19.43 25.96
N THR A 521 -13.08 19.91 25.05
CA THR A 521 -12.98 21.32 24.70
C THR A 521 -14.29 21.87 24.11
N LEU A 522 -14.91 21.12 23.20
CA LEU A 522 -16.21 21.48 22.61
C LEU A 522 -17.31 21.55 23.68
N ASN A 523 -17.39 20.55 24.56
CA ASN A 523 -18.36 20.54 25.64
C ASN A 523 -18.14 21.67 26.65
N ALA A 524 -16.88 21.99 26.98
CA ALA A 524 -16.53 23.10 27.85
C ALA A 524 -16.93 24.47 27.25
N ALA A 525 -16.90 24.60 25.93
CA ALA A 525 -17.38 25.76 25.18
C ALA A 525 -18.91 25.80 25.00
N GLY A 526 -19.64 24.84 25.57
CA GLY A 526 -21.11 24.76 25.48
C GLY A 526 -21.65 24.14 24.20
N ILE A 527 -20.80 23.58 23.33
CA ILE A 527 -21.21 22.89 22.11
C ILE A 527 -21.37 21.39 22.42
N PRO A 528 -22.58 20.81 22.31
CA PRO A 528 -22.79 19.40 22.60
C PRO A 528 -21.90 18.49 21.74
N CYS A 529 -20.98 17.77 22.37
CA CYS A 529 -20.10 16.80 21.73
C CYS A 529 -20.28 15.41 22.33
N GLY A 530 -20.66 14.43 21.51
CA GLY A 530 -20.68 13.02 21.87
C GLY A 530 -19.50 12.25 21.29
N VAL A 531 -19.52 10.93 21.48
CA VAL A 531 -18.56 10.01 20.88
C VAL A 531 -19.27 8.92 20.09
N LEU A 532 -18.89 8.81 18.82
CA LEU A 532 -19.20 7.63 18.03
C LEU A 532 -18.11 6.59 18.27
N MET A 533 -18.42 5.56 19.07
CA MET A 533 -17.49 4.48 19.39
C MET A 533 -17.42 3.51 18.21
N ALA A 534 -16.65 3.91 17.19
CA ALA A 534 -16.61 3.23 15.90
C ALA A 534 -15.21 3.27 15.26
N PRO A 535 -14.75 2.15 14.66
CA PRO A 535 -15.35 0.83 14.74
C PRO A 535 -15.00 0.13 16.07
N VAL A 536 -15.95 -0.63 16.62
CA VAL A 536 -15.64 -1.71 17.58
C VAL A 536 -15.23 -2.94 16.78
N LEU A 537 -14.00 -3.39 16.94
CA LEU A 537 -13.40 -4.51 16.23
C LEU A 537 -13.66 -5.84 16.98
N PRO A 538 -14.40 -6.80 16.39
CA PRO A 538 -14.66 -8.09 16.99
C PRO A 538 -13.40 -8.83 17.45
N TYR A 539 -13.43 -9.40 18.65
CA TYR A 539 -12.33 -10.15 19.28
C TYR A 539 -11.03 -9.37 19.52
N LEU A 540 -10.95 -8.10 19.12
CA LEU A 540 -9.75 -7.26 19.21
C LEU A 540 -9.92 -6.12 20.20
N THR A 541 -11.12 -5.52 20.25
CA THR A 541 -11.40 -4.31 21.05
C THR A 541 -12.72 -4.38 21.78
N ASP A 542 -13.31 -5.57 21.85
CA ASP A 542 -14.70 -5.77 22.25
C ASP A 542 -14.86 -6.73 23.44
N SER A 543 -13.75 -7.06 24.12
CA SER A 543 -13.83 -7.71 25.42
C SER A 543 -14.50 -6.76 26.43
N PRO A 544 -15.23 -7.26 27.44
CA PRO A 544 -15.90 -6.41 28.43
C PRO A 544 -14.95 -5.39 29.08
N ALA A 545 -13.71 -5.77 29.38
CA ALA A 545 -12.71 -4.88 29.97
C ALA A 545 -12.27 -3.75 29.01
N GLN A 546 -12.08 -4.05 27.72
CA GLN A 546 -11.69 -3.06 26.71
C GLN A 546 -12.83 -2.08 26.39
N LEU A 547 -14.06 -2.58 26.34
CA LEU A 547 -15.26 -1.75 26.19
C LEU A 547 -15.40 -0.82 27.39
N GLU A 548 -15.29 -1.35 28.61
CA GLU A 548 -15.33 -0.60 29.86
C GLU A 548 -14.26 0.49 29.90
N GLU A 549 -13.02 0.16 29.51
CA GLU A 549 -11.92 1.09 29.48
C GLU A 549 -12.15 2.26 28.53
N THR A 550 -12.60 1.95 27.32
CA THR A 550 -12.91 2.96 26.32
C THR A 550 -14.05 3.86 26.79
N VAL A 551 -15.12 3.28 27.33
CA VAL A 551 -16.28 4.03 27.82
C VAL A 551 -15.91 4.92 29.02
N ARG A 552 -15.08 4.43 29.94
CA ARG A 552 -14.56 5.22 31.06
C ARG A 552 -13.77 6.44 30.57
N ALA A 553 -12.90 6.27 29.57
CA ALA A 553 -12.15 7.39 28.99
C ALA A 553 -13.09 8.40 28.30
N ILE A 554 -14.12 7.92 27.60
CA ILE A 554 -15.16 8.76 26.99
C ILE A 554 -15.91 9.57 28.06
N ALA A 555 -16.25 8.95 29.19
CA ALA A 555 -16.91 9.64 30.31
C ALA A 555 -16.03 10.73 30.92
N GLN A 556 -14.73 10.46 31.11
CA GLN A 556 -13.75 11.43 31.61
C GLN A 556 -13.51 12.61 30.64
N ALA A 557 -13.84 12.45 29.37
CA ALA A 557 -13.85 13.54 28.39
C ALA A 557 -15.11 14.43 28.50
N GLY A 558 -16.11 14.03 29.29
CA GLY A 558 -17.36 14.76 29.43
C GLY A 558 -18.30 14.59 28.23
N ALA A 559 -18.18 13.50 27.47
CA ALA A 559 -19.03 13.27 26.30
C ALA A 559 -20.53 13.27 26.66
N THR A 560 -21.34 13.93 25.84
CA THR A 560 -22.80 14.03 26.05
C THR A 560 -23.52 12.72 25.80
N HIS A 561 -23.01 11.90 24.90
CA HIS A 561 -23.53 10.56 24.59
C HIS A 561 -22.41 9.69 24.01
N VAL A 562 -22.62 8.37 24.04
CA VAL A 562 -21.77 7.40 23.34
C VAL A 562 -22.64 6.46 22.53
N SER A 563 -22.23 6.18 21.29
CA SER A 563 -22.94 5.26 20.39
C SER A 563 -21.96 4.29 19.73
N PRO A 564 -22.04 2.98 20.01
CA PRO A 564 -21.13 2.01 19.42
C PRO A 564 -21.57 1.61 18.02
N ILE A 565 -20.60 1.44 17.12
CA ILE A 565 -20.81 0.78 15.82
C ILE A 565 -19.77 -0.32 15.71
N VAL A 566 -20.26 -1.56 15.62
CA VAL A 566 -19.42 -2.72 15.30
C VAL A 566 -18.90 -2.59 13.88
N LEU A 567 -17.64 -2.98 13.67
CA LEU A 567 -16.97 -2.95 12.38
C LEU A 567 -17.90 -3.41 11.24
N HIS A 568 -17.91 -2.59 10.19
CA HIS A 568 -18.68 -2.80 8.97
C HIS A 568 -17.73 -2.98 7.80
N LEU A 569 -17.78 -4.15 7.14
CA LEU A 569 -16.85 -4.59 6.10
C LEU A 569 -17.57 -4.82 4.76
N ARG A 570 -17.77 -3.74 4.02
CA ARG A 570 -18.24 -3.84 2.62
C ARG A 570 -17.22 -4.56 1.74
N PRO A 571 -17.65 -5.14 0.60
CA PRO A 571 -16.72 -5.61 -0.43
C PRO A 571 -15.66 -4.55 -0.76
N GLY A 572 -14.43 -4.99 -1.01
CA GLY A 572 -13.21 -4.18 -1.09
C GLY A 572 -12.54 -3.97 0.27
N ALA A 573 -13.26 -3.35 1.21
CA ALA A 573 -12.75 -3.08 2.56
C ALA A 573 -12.61 -4.37 3.41
N ARG A 574 -13.44 -5.38 3.15
CA ARG A 574 -13.41 -6.67 3.86
C ARG A 574 -12.13 -7.42 3.58
N GLU A 575 -11.75 -7.52 2.32
CA GLU A 575 -10.60 -8.24 1.86
C GLU A 575 -9.32 -7.54 2.33
N TRP A 576 -9.29 -6.20 2.29
CA TRP A 576 -8.22 -5.41 2.91
C TRP A 576 -8.07 -5.70 4.40
N PHE A 577 -9.18 -5.61 5.15
CA PHE A 577 -9.18 -5.84 6.58
C PHE A 577 -8.79 -7.28 6.92
N LEU A 578 -9.27 -8.27 6.17
CA LEU A 578 -8.91 -9.68 6.33
C LEU A 578 -7.45 -9.97 5.99
N GLY A 579 -6.87 -9.25 5.02
CA GLY A 579 -5.44 -9.33 4.71
C GLY A 579 -4.58 -8.83 5.87
N TRP A 580 -4.90 -7.64 6.40
CA TRP A 580 -4.27 -7.13 7.63
C TRP A 580 -4.46 -8.10 8.80
N LEU A 581 -5.68 -8.60 9.00
CA LEU A 581 -6.01 -9.53 10.07
C LEU A 581 -5.25 -10.85 9.92
N GLY A 582 -5.06 -11.35 8.69
CA GLY A 582 -4.28 -12.56 8.42
C GLY A 582 -2.81 -12.43 8.79
N HIS A 583 -2.25 -11.22 8.64
CA HIS A 583 -0.87 -10.96 9.03
C HIS A 583 -0.74 -10.69 10.54
N ALA A 584 -1.55 -9.78 11.08
CA ALA A 584 -1.44 -9.31 12.47
C ALA A 584 -2.05 -10.29 13.48
N HIS A 585 -3.15 -10.96 13.11
CA HIS A 585 -3.95 -11.82 13.97
C HIS A 585 -4.47 -13.07 13.23
N PRO A 586 -3.59 -13.93 12.67
CA PRO A 586 -3.98 -15.04 11.78
C PRO A 586 -5.03 -15.97 12.39
N ARG A 587 -4.96 -16.18 13.71
CA ARG A 587 -5.91 -17.02 14.47
C ARG A 587 -7.35 -16.50 14.46
N LEU A 588 -7.58 -15.23 14.15
CA LEU A 588 -8.91 -14.62 14.12
C LEU A 588 -9.55 -14.66 12.73
N VAL A 589 -8.81 -14.97 11.66
CA VAL A 589 -9.34 -15.00 10.30
C VAL A 589 -10.56 -15.91 10.16
N PRO A 590 -10.57 -17.16 10.66
CA PRO A 590 -11.76 -18.02 10.55
C PRO A 590 -13.01 -17.40 11.19
N ARG A 591 -12.86 -16.79 12.37
CA ARG A 591 -13.98 -16.14 13.08
C ARG A 591 -14.50 -14.91 12.35
N TYR A 592 -13.62 -14.15 11.72
CA TYR A 592 -14.05 -13.01 10.91
C TYR A 592 -14.73 -13.45 9.60
N LEU A 593 -14.31 -14.56 9.00
CA LEU A 593 -15.01 -15.17 7.87
C LEU A 593 -16.41 -15.67 8.26
N GLU A 594 -16.58 -16.18 9.48
CA GLU A 594 -17.92 -16.51 10.00
C GLU A 594 -18.80 -15.26 10.16
N LEU A 595 -18.26 -14.17 10.73
CA LEU A 595 -19.01 -12.94 10.98
C LEU A 595 -19.35 -12.16 9.70
N TYR A 596 -18.43 -12.13 8.73
CA TYR A 596 -18.48 -11.24 7.57
C TYR A 596 -18.47 -11.97 6.23
N GLY A 597 -18.43 -13.30 6.20
CA GLY A 597 -18.37 -14.06 4.94
C GLY A 597 -19.60 -13.87 4.05
N ARG A 598 -20.77 -13.62 4.65
CA ARG A 598 -22.07 -13.53 3.94
C ARG A 598 -22.60 -12.10 3.80
N GLY A 599 -21.93 -11.09 4.36
CA GLY A 599 -22.45 -9.73 4.37
C GLY A 599 -21.49 -8.72 5.00
N ALA A 600 -21.84 -7.43 4.86
CA ALA A 600 -20.99 -6.34 5.35
C ALA A 600 -21.10 -6.08 6.86
N TYR A 601 -22.16 -6.57 7.49
CA TYR A 601 -22.44 -6.35 8.91
C TYR A 601 -22.19 -7.64 9.69
N ALA A 602 -21.67 -7.50 10.91
CA ALA A 602 -21.71 -8.59 11.88
C ALA A 602 -23.18 -8.98 12.18
N PRO A 603 -23.46 -10.22 12.64
CA PRO A 603 -24.82 -10.65 12.97
C PRO A 603 -25.50 -9.68 13.95
N LYS A 604 -26.81 -9.45 13.79
CA LYS A 604 -27.59 -8.50 14.59
C LYS A 604 -27.44 -8.73 16.11
N ALA A 605 -27.50 -10.00 16.54
CA ALA A 605 -27.29 -10.39 17.93
C ALA A 605 -25.91 -9.97 18.47
N TYR A 606 -24.87 -9.99 17.62
CA TYR A 606 -23.53 -9.52 18.00
C TYR A 606 -23.53 -8.01 18.25
N GLN A 607 -24.14 -7.25 17.33
CA GLN A 607 -24.24 -5.79 17.45
C GLN A 607 -25.05 -5.39 18.69
N GLU A 608 -26.16 -6.06 18.95
CA GLU A 608 -27.02 -5.81 20.11
C GLU A 608 -26.30 -6.11 21.43
N ARG A 609 -25.50 -7.18 21.49
CA ARG A 609 -24.67 -7.52 22.65
C ARG A 609 -23.65 -6.42 22.95
N ILE A 610 -22.89 -5.99 21.94
CA ILE A 610 -21.91 -4.90 22.10
C ILE A 610 -22.61 -3.60 22.52
N ALA A 611 -23.74 -3.28 21.87
CA ALA A 611 -24.51 -2.09 22.21
C ALA A 611 -25.04 -2.14 23.66
N ALA A 612 -25.49 -3.29 24.15
CA ALA A 612 -25.92 -3.48 25.53
C ALA A 612 -24.76 -3.26 26.52
N GLN A 613 -23.60 -3.86 26.27
CA GLN A 613 -22.42 -3.72 27.14
C GLN A 613 -21.94 -2.27 27.21
N VAL A 614 -21.89 -1.57 26.08
CA VAL A 614 -21.51 -0.15 26.04
C VAL A 614 -22.55 0.73 26.74
N ARG A 615 -23.86 0.44 26.57
CA ARG A 615 -24.92 1.17 27.30
C ARG A 615 -24.81 0.98 28.81
N GLU A 616 -24.56 -0.24 29.28
CA GLU A 616 -24.40 -0.54 30.69
C GLU A 616 -23.17 0.16 31.28
N ALA A 617 -22.03 0.08 30.59
CA ALA A 617 -20.82 0.82 30.97
C ALA A 617 -21.06 2.34 30.99
N ALA A 618 -21.75 2.88 29.98
CA ALA A 618 -22.08 4.30 29.90
C ALA A 618 -22.96 4.76 31.07
N ALA A 619 -23.93 3.93 31.45
CA ALA A 619 -24.80 4.18 32.59
C ALA A 619 -24.03 4.17 33.92
N ARG A 620 -23.04 3.27 34.09
CA ARG A 620 -22.16 3.21 35.27
C ARG A 620 -21.25 4.43 35.37
N HIS A 621 -20.71 4.91 34.25
CA HIS A 621 -19.83 6.09 34.19
C HIS A 621 -20.55 7.43 34.02
N GLY A 622 -21.89 7.43 33.99
CA GLY A 622 -22.70 8.65 33.99
C GLY A 622 -22.76 9.41 32.66
N ILE A 623 -22.36 8.80 31.53
CA ILE A 623 -22.50 9.41 30.20
C ILE A 623 -23.99 9.61 29.89
N GLY A 624 -24.37 10.79 29.41
CA GLY A 624 -25.77 11.12 29.10
C GLY A 624 -26.62 11.57 30.30
N ARG A 625 -26.04 11.67 31.52
CA ARG A 625 -26.75 12.21 32.69
C ARG A 625 -26.73 13.75 32.77
N HIS A 626 -25.83 14.41 32.04
CA HIS A 626 -25.75 15.87 32.00
C HIS A 626 -26.50 16.48 30.80
N ARG A 627 -27.56 17.23 31.13
CA ARG A 627 -28.37 18.18 30.35
C ARG A 627 -29.33 17.61 29.28
N ARG A 628 -30.61 17.52 29.69
CA ARG A 628 -31.71 18.18 28.97
C ARG A 628 -31.39 19.68 28.86
N SER A 629 -30.59 20.09 27.88
CA SER A 629 -30.59 21.48 27.44
C SER A 629 -31.80 21.63 26.52
N GLY A 630 -32.75 22.47 26.92
CA GLY A 630 -33.99 22.67 26.18
C GLY A 630 -33.70 23.05 24.72
N SER A 631 -34.56 22.59 23.83
CA SER A 631 -34.66 23.08 22.46
C SER A 631 -34.79 24.60 22.49
N HIS A 632 -33.69 25.33 22.28
CA HIS A 632 -33.76 26.76 22.00
C HIS A 632 -34.25 26.90 20.55
N ARG A 633 -35.56 26.72 20.35
CA ARG A 633 -36.23 27.33 19.20
C ARG A 633 -36.16 28.84 19.42
N ILE A 634 -35.12 29.49 18.92
CA ILE A 634 -35.16 30.92 18.70
C ILE A 634 -36.07 31.11 17.47
N THR A 635 -37.28 31.61 17.72
CA THR A 635 -38.10 32.19 16.67
C THR A 635 -37.29 33.30 16.01
N PRO A 636 -37.06 33.28 14.69
CA PRO A 636 -36.34 34.36 14.03
C PRO A 636 -37.01 35.70 14.33
N PRO A 637 -36.25 36.80 14.51
CA PRO A 637 -36.85 38.11 14.74
C PRO A 637 -37.79 38.41 13.57
N ALA A 638 -39.03 38.81 13.90
CA ALA A 638 -39.99 39.24 12.91
C ALA A 638 -39.33 40.32 12.04
N VAL A 639 -39.25 40.05 10.74
CA VAL A 639 -38.92 41.09 9.76
C VAL A 639 -39.95 42.18 9.96
N ALA A 640 -39.51 43.35 10.45
CA ALA A 640 -40.35 44.54 10.51
C ALA A 640 -40.70 44.90 9.07
N VAL A 641 -41.89 44.49 8.63
CA VAL A 641 -42.49 44.98 7.40
C VAL A 641 -42.77 46.45 7.66
N ALA A 642 -42.02 47.32 6.99
CA ALA A 642 -42.28 48.75 6.98
C ALA A 642 -43.74 48.99 6.63
N ALA A 643 -44.43 49.76 7.48
CA ALA A 643 -45.82 50.13 7.28
C ALA A 643 -45.99 50.78 5.91
N ALA A 644 -46.78 50.13 5.04
CA ALA A 644 -47.30 50.78 3.86
C ALA A 644 -48.31 51.84 4.29
N GLY A 645 -48.06 53.09 3.90
CA GLY A 645 -49.01 54.20 4.00
C GLY A 645 -50.26 54.00 3.13
N PRO A 646 -51.23 54.91 3.24
CA PRO A 646 -52.65 54.60 3.11
C PRO A 646 -53.13 54.38 1.68
N GLU A 647 -54.24 53.63 1.60
CA GLU A 647 -55.04 53.31 0.42
C GLU A 647 -55.26 54.50 -0.52
N GLN A 648 -55.17 54.22 -1.82
CA GLN A 648 -55.97 54.92 -2.82
C GLN A 648 -56.67 53.88 -3.70
N LEU A 649 -58.00 53.86 -3.56
CA LEU A 649 -58.96 53.08 -4.34
C LEU A 649 -59.06 53.57 -5.80
N THR A 650 -59.69 52.71 -6.62
CA THR A 650 -60.37 52.94 -7.91
C THR A 650 -59.49 53.03 -9.18
N LEU A 651 -59.86 52.48 -10.35
CA LEU A 651 -61.12 51.92 -10.85
C LEU A 651 -60.86 51.06 -12.12
N LEU A 652 -61.79 50.12 -12.36
CA LEU A 652 -62.03 49.25 -13.53
C LEU A 652 -61.26 47.92 -13.62
#